data_AF-A0A7X8LJV9-F1
#
_entry.id   AF-A0A7X8LJV9-F1
#
_cell.length_a   1.000
_cell.length_b   1.000
_cell.length_c   1.000
_cell.angle_alpha   90.00
_cell.angle_beta   90.00
_cell.angle_gamma   90.00
#
_symmetry.space_group_name_H-M   'P 1'
#
loop_
_entity.id
_entity.type
_entity.pdbx_description
1 polymer ?
#
loop_
_entity_poly.entity_id
_entity_poly.type
_entity_poly.pdbx_seq_one_letter_code
_entity_poly.pdbx_strand_id
1 'polypeptide(L)'
;MISRHLFIPLFCLALSLTMFANEPEVLVFTNAQSTVLDPANWDTPYPNERYFDALRPLLIRYPGIAQTIRNKEAAGFRVDKVELSLTWERQEGAGPQRGRSGWGANEQYKENPGKWSAIIWPLLRPWDASDTSLAPTWNAWLPNSAYWSRGGGNGNGSDRLDLPLGPLPLHVDAKTALFNLTPLFQDKTYGRTPGERLRRFEECGLQIYKSELYDMKYRNFYAYDWAVSTGYIRIWIKRPELRVAFVKDNTARPATLPPPAKLQQLAKKASRSKQNQPAIAVPANHAQTVAQLLARPDGLPQWQWQRINELRQLHADPADSSLWLGRGVNFAAFFSPNHTNYLNAVQNLLTMPPRTWQGHLTSDFALLAVAYGALLPPGARDYLHEYWRAWLMPEIEQPFDEFLGGGSHRGGSTYFRGYTRSMGTMNFTHNANMGAMLGGQFLNSETVITNARYGVENLLLRAHVFANGAHQEIGDTYYQALTMGAAGALARYAAHPFDRLMGSILRDRLVEPLISMYHPGLRRMTHPMGRGSFTYHLLLQEGSYHVLHTLSPSGTLIHLNDLKPERQRTPGTWGSVHGLTILGDEGPPERIGLLAPWVEIPLADKIASVTDGKTYPWQVFARDSSPGCLPNGSHVNAMGRNYALASRDNANYDYGVSSIIAQWRHKPEQVASVEDLSTLIVGFCSNERFARELANSGGFGVLQAGGKLIALKALPDLNQSAFRNEKDGITALHASALLVALGDTARREIWINDQPVAELSGAKSDPGGDWRRRLGGEPLAFANDTDLITISDGSTYVALIPVTINALKRDHQVTISCNYPALMINVHIYRDSTPLSAPTLAAATPPPSAGFVLELADATDYTDFAAFRRHIRQAKLNLSWDNAANCAHFTYSSGDDTLEMDYDPRRHPAIRRTVNNSPAYPDTGIERSSPWAVQGRSGTIIKSGVILESEPLHEAYLQVFPGVDTIVAYNPLPDPTFWSLTLPESDKLPGKFLVANGRLGLARIIIERSQNRISVEHAWRPNTETTPDSATLLFAVGWPQAPQVQLNGQPLHGKLRYIEEKRGQHIWLIPLNAETKPDPRTALAQYLNIDDKFATAHSPLITDWHVIGPFDPDFNTAYPPENGVDLNATYQGLDGADVKWRTIDITAQNDRGGIDLNRIYRPETLQLAYAYTHIESDTDRQATFFFGSPTDAAIWINGQLVHQHRRYYRIFMPDQDRFTAPLRQGHNEILIKILRNHESWAFSLRPTP
;
A
#
# COMPACT_ATOMS: atom_id res chain seq x y z
N MET A 1 72.72 11.77 -35.72
CA MET A 1 74.16 11.51 -35.46
C MET A 1 74.29 10.27 -34.59
N ILE A 2 75.42 9.53 -34.72
CA ILE A 2 76.21 8.91 -33.63
C ILE A 2 75.38 8.43 -32.42
N SER A 3 74.99 7.15 -32.24
CA SER A 3 75.75 5.89 -32.17
C SER A 3 76.44 5.58 -30.82
N ARG A 4 76.66 4.26 -30.59
CA ARG A 4 77.30 3.54 -29.45
C ARG A 4 76.36 3.07 -28.33
N HIS A 5 76.56 1.92 -27.65
CA HIS A 5 77.30 0.65 -27.89
C HIS A 5 76.86 -0.38 -26.79
N LEU A 6 77.13 -1.71 -26.80
CA LEU A 6 77.91 -2.60 -27.69
C LEU A 6 77.20 -3.98 -27.85
N PHE A 7 77.91 -4.96 -28.40
CA PHE A 7 77.63 -6.39 -28.60
C PHE A 7 77.79 -7.25 -27.32
N ILE A 8 77.29 -8.50 -27.36
CA ILE A 8 78.15 -9.73 -27.32
C ILE A 8 77.40 -10.92 -28.00
N PRO A 9 78.09 -11.92 -28.63
CA PRO A 9 77.55 -12.56 -29.84
C PRO A 9 77.27 -14.08 -29.77
N LEU A 10 76.62 -14.56 -30.84
CA LEU A 10 76.56 -15.94 -31.38
C LEU A 10 76.53 -17.12 -30.39
N PHE A 11 75.37 -17.76 -30.29
CA PHE A 11 75.28 -19.23 -30.31
C PHE A 11 74.02 -19.67 -31.10
N CYS A 12 73.95 -20.96 -31.46
CA CYS A 12 72.80 -21.62 -32.11
C CYS A 12 72.43 -21.19 -33.53
N LEU A 13 73.34 -21.41 -34.49
CA LEU A 13 73.02 -21.53 -35.93
C LEU A 13 72.28 -22.87 -36.21
N ALA A 14 71.11 -23.09 -35.60
CA ALA A 14 70.44 -24.40 -35.60
C ALA A 14 68.93 -24.37 -35.31
N LEU A 15 68.14 -23.43 -35.87
CA LEU A 15 66.68 -23.44 -35.70
C LEU A 15 65.87 -22.76 -36.82
N SER A 16 66.35 -22.85 -38.07
CA SER A 16 65.75 -22.23 -39.25
C SER A 16 65.10 -23.24 -40.22
N LEU A 17 64.34 -24.23 -39.70
CA LEU A 17 63.62 -25.21 -40.54
C LEU A 17 62.34 -25.86 -39.92
N THR A 18 61.71 -25.23 -38.91
CA THR A 18 60.44 -25.73 -38.32
C THR A 18 59.44 -24.62 -37.99
N MET A 19 59.00 -23.84 -39.00
CA MET A 19 57.89 -22.89 -38.89
C MET A 19 56.89 -22.95 -40.05
N PHE A 20 56.50 -24.17 -40.44
CA PHE A 20 55.13 -24.41 -40.92
C PHE A 20 54.38 -25.08 -39.77
N ALA A 21 53.62 -24.29 -39.01
CA ALA A 21 52.68 -24.84 -38.04
C ALA A 21 51.58 -25.59 -38.79
N ASN A 22 51.22 -26.80 -38.35
CA ASN A 22 50.10 -27.52 -38.94
C ASN A 22 48.83 -26.68 -38.77
N GLU A 23 48.12 -26.41 -39.87
CA GLU A 23 46.74 -25.92 -39.76
C GLU A 23 45.91 -26.97 -39.00
N PRO A 24 45.13 -26.56 -37.97
CA PRO A 24 44.33 -27.51 -37.22
C PRO A 24 43.18 -28.03 -38.09
N GLU A 25 43.03 -29.34 -38.18
CA GLU A 25 41.96 -29.94 -38.97
C GLU A 25 40.63 -29.77 -38.23
N VAL A 26 39.64 -29.13 -38.85
CA VAL A 26 38.34 -28.84 -38.20
C VAL A 26 37.23 -29.70 -38.77
N LEU A 27 36.62 -30.53 -37.92
CA LEU A 27 35.36 -31.21 -38.23
C LEU A 27 34.17 -30.35 -37.79
N VAL A 28 33.17 -30.21 -38.66
CA VAL A 28 31.94 -29.44 -38.39
C VAL A 28 30.74 -30.38 -38.37
N PHE A 29 30.10 -30.50 -37.21
CA PHE A 29 28.92 -31.34 -36.99
C PHE A 29 27.65 -30.47 -37.09
N THR A 30 26.79 -30.77 -38.05
CA THR A 30 25.56 -30.01 -38.36
C THR A 30 24.27 -30.79 -38.07
N ASN A 31 24.38 -32.11 -37.84
CA ASN A 31 23.26 -33.02 -37.54
C ASN A 31 22.95 -33.04 -36.03
N ALA A 32 22.62 -31.87 -35.47
CA ALA A 32 22.14 -31.78 -34.10
C ALA A 32 20.71 -32.35 -33.99
N GLN A 33 20.46 -33.17 -32.97
CA GLN A 33 19.09 -33.31 -32.45
C GLN A 33 18.76 -32.07 -31.63
N SER A 34 17.50 -31.62 -31.70
CA SER A 34 16.99 -30.48 -30.95
C SER A 34 15.58 -30.74 -30.43
N THR A 35 15.24 -30.13 -29.29
CA THR A 35 13.88 -30.13 -28.72
C THR A 35 13.71 -28.95 -27.77
N VAL A 36 12.50 -28.40 -27.68
CA VAL A 36 12.17 -27.31 -26.75
C VAL A 36 11.33 -27.84 -25.58
N LEU A 37 11.55 -27.32 -24.38
CA LEU A 37 10.73 -27.61 -23.21
C LEU A 37 9.83 -26.41 -22.90
N ASP A 38 8.51 -26.60 -22.80
CA ASP A 38 7.55 -25.54 -22.48
C ASP A 38 6.95 -25.71 -21.07
N PRO A 39 7.19 -24.81 -20.11
CA PRO A 39 6.58 -24.91 -18.78
C PRO A 39 5.05 -24.78 -18.82
N ALA A 40 4.47 -24.15 -19.84
CA ALA A 40 3.02 -24.04 -20.00
C ALA A 40 2.39 -25.29 -20.62
N ASN A 41 3.18 -26.24 -21.16
CA ASN A 41 2.70 -27.46 -21.81
C ASN A 41 3.57 -28.63 -21.33
N TRP A 42 3.66 -28.79 -20.00
CA TRP A 42 4.82 -29.40 -19.35
C TRP A 42 5.08 -30.88 -19.66
N ASP A 43 4.07 -31.64 -20.11
CA ASP A 43 4.18 -33.04 -20.56
C ASP A 43 4.21 -33.19 -22.09
N THR A 44 4.28 -32.09 -22.86
CA THR A 44 4.38 -32.09 -24.33
C THR A 44 5.84 -31.92 -24.77
N PRO A 45 6.37 -32.81 -25.65
CA PRO A 45 7.69 -32.64 -26.25
C PRO A 45 7.61 -31.84 -27.57
N TYR A 46 8.62 -31.02 -27.85
CA TYR A 46 8.71 -30.21 -29.08
C TYR A 46 9.99 -30.52 -29.88
N PRO A 47 10.13 -31.74 -30.45
CA PRO A 47 11.33 -32.15 -31.17
C PRO A 47 11.50 -31.41 -32.51
N ASN A 48 12.76 -31.24 -32.93
CA ASN A 48 13.20 -30.53 -34.14
C ASN A 48 12.99 -29.01 -34.14
N GLU A 49 12.29 -28.46 -33.15
CA GLU A 49 12.21 -27.01 -32.91
C GLU A 49 13.58 -26.43 -32.54
N ARG A 50 13.78 -25.17 -32.94
CA ARG A 50 15.05 -24.45 -32.78
C ARG A 50 14.85 -23.01 -32.31
N TYR A 51 13.97 -22.83 -31.33
CA TYR A 51 13.84 -21.56 -30.63
C TYR A 51 14.07 -21.73 -29.13
N PHE A 52 14.45 -20.65 -28.47
CA PHE A 52 14.46 -20.55 -27.02
C PHE A 52 14.09 -19.14 -26.58
N ASP A 53 13.76 -19.01 -25.30
CA ASP A 53 13.64 -17.72 -24.62
C ASP A 53 14.17 -17.87 -23.17
N ALA A 54 13.75 -17.04 -22.23
CA ALA A 54 14.21 -17.09 -20.83
C ALA A 54 13.40 -18.06 -19.94
N LEU A 55 12.30 -18.62 -20.46
CA LEU A 55 11.42 -19.59 -19.81
C LEU A 55 11.48 -20.96 -20.48
N ARG A 56 11.69 -20.98 -21.79
CA ARG A 56 11.66 -22.18 -22.65
C ARG A 56 13.08 -22.49 -23.16
N PRO A 57 13.76 -23.47 -22.56
CA PRO A 57 15.08 -23.87 -23.02
C PRO A 57 14.99 -24.68 -24.31
N LEU A 58 15.95 -24.43 -25.20
CA LEU A 58 16.28 -25.33 -26.30
C LEU A 58 17.33 -26.33 -25.81
N LEU A 59 17.05 -27.62 -25.92
CA LEU A 59 18.05 -28.67 -25.73
C LEU A 59 18.66 -29.03 -27.09
N ILE A 60 19.98 -29.21 -27.14
CA ILE A 60 20.68 -29.73 -28.33
C ILE A 60 21.69 -30.82 -27.96
N ARG A 61 21.85 -31.83 -28.82
CA ARG A 61 22.91 -32.85 -28.71
C ARG A 61 23.36 -33.33 -30.09
N TYR A 62 24.52 -33.99 -30.17
CA TYR A 62 25.13 -34.41 -31.44
C TYR A 62 25.40 -35.93 -31.44
N PRO A 63 24.42 -36.78 -31.79
CA PRO A 63 24.59 -38.23 -31.79
C PRO A 63 25.71 -38.69 -32.72
N GLY A 64 26.51 -39.66 -32.28
CA GLY A 64 27.63 -40.25 -33.03
C GLY A 64 28.95 -39.49 -32.92
N ILE A 65 28.97 -38.25 -32.39
CA ILE A 65 30.19 -37.45 -32.26
C ILE A 65 31.27 -38.14 -31.43
N ALA A 66 30.89 -38.94 -30.43
CA ALA A 66 31.84 -39.64 -29.59
C ALA A 66 32.65 -40.65 -30.40
N GLN A 67 32.01 -41.38 -31.31
CA GLN A 67 32.70 -42.31 -32.19
C GLN A 67 33.53 -41.58 -33.26
N THR A 68 33.01 -40.51 -33.86
CA THR A 68 33.74 -39.74 -34.87
C THR A 68 35.03 -39.14 -34.31
N ILE A 69 34.98 -38.53 -33.12
CA ILE A 69 36.18 -37.97 -32.46
C ILE A 69 37.18 -39.08 -32.11
N ARG A 70 36.73 -40.26 -31.66
CA ARG A 70 37.63 -41.38 -31.33
C ARG A 70 38.29 -41.98 -32.57
N ASN A 71 37.56 -42.07 -33.69
CA ASN A 71 38.13 -42.49 -34.97
C ASN A 71 39.22 -41.49 -35.42
N LYS A 72 39.04 -40.19 -35.15
CA LYS A 72 40.05 -39.16 -35.45
C LYS A 72 41.25 -39.21 -34.50
N GLU A 73 41.04 -39.44 -33.20
CA GLU A 73 42.13 -39.64 -32.24
C GLU A 73 42.99 -40.87 -32.61
N ALA A 74 42.35 -41.98 -32.98
CA ALA A 74 43.04 -43.19 -33.44
C ALA A 74 43.87 -42.98 -34.73
N ALA A 75 43.66 -41.89 -35.46
CA ALA A 75 44.46 -41.49 -36.62
C ALA A 75 45.67 -40.60 -36.27
N GLY A 76 46.04 -40.46 -34.99
CA GLY A 76 47.21 -39.69 -34.53
C GLY A 76 46.94 -38.20 -34.28
N PHE A 77 45.75 -37.87 -33.78
CA PHE A 77 45.34 -36.50 -33.46
C PHE A 77 44.85 -36.41 -32.01
N ARG A 78 44.84 -35.20 -31.45
CA ARG A 78 44.07 -34.87 -30.24
C ARG A 78 43.10 -33.72 -30.50
N VAL A 79 41.99 -33.69 -29.76
CA VAL A 79 41.11 -32.52 -29.71
C VAL A 79 41.89 -31.37 -29.09
N ASP A 80 41.98 -30.25 -29.82
CA ASP A 80 42.64 -29.03 -29.39
C ASP A 80 41.62 -28.01 -28.88
N LYS A 81 40.56 -27.77 -29.67
CA LYS A 81 39.51 -26.79 -29.37
C LYS A 81 38.14 -27.35 -29.78
N VAL A 82 37.10 -27.05 -29.00
CA VAL A 82 35.70 -27.37 -29.30
C VAL A 82 34.85 -26.12 -29.16
N GLU A 83 34.06 -25.80 -30.18
CA GLU A 83 33.23 -24.58 -30.21
C GLU A 83 31.83 -24.82 -30.77
N LEU A 84 30.80 -24.34 -30.07
CA LEU A 84 29.42 -24.32 -30.56
C LEU A 84 29.11 -22.96 -31.19
N SER A 85 28.74 -22.97 -32.46
CA SER A 85 28.25 -21.81 -33.19
C SER A 85 26.72 -21.83 -33.25
N LEU A 86 26.09 -20.91 -32.52
CA LEU A 86 24.66 -20.61 -32.65
C LEU A 86 24.48 -19.43 -33.60
N THR A 87 23.73 -19.61 -34.68
CA THR A 87 23.50 -18.57 -35.69
C THR A 87 22.03 -18.13 -35.66
N TRP A 88 21.81 -16.84 -35.38
CA TRP A 88 20.49 -16.20 -35.31
C TRP A 88 19.76 -16.29 -36.67
N GLU A 89 18.47 -16.62 -36.61
CA GLU A 89 17.59 -16.68 -37.77
C GLU A 89 16.55 -15.56 -37.75
N ARG A 90 15.82 -15.42 -36.63
CA ARG A 90 14.83 -14.36 -36.38
C ARG A 90 14.46 -14.29 -34.90
N GLN A 91 13.77 -13.22 -34.49
CA GLN A 91 13.04 -13.19 -33.21
C GLN A 91 11.51 -13.30 -33.45
N GLU A 92 10.74 -13.27 -32.37
CA GLU A 92 9.28 -13.15 -32.40
C GLU A 92 8.86 -11.74 -32.88
N GLY A 93 7.76 -11.67 -33.64
CA GLY A 93 7.29 -10.43 -34.28
C GLY A 93 6.31 -9.61 -33.43
N ALA A 94 5.65 -8.62 -34.05
CA ALA A 94 4.58 -7.86 -33.39
C ALA A 94 3.46 -8.78 -32.88
N GLY A 95 2.90 -8.41 -31.72
CA GLY A 95 2.05 -9.31 -30.97
C GLY A 95 2.90 -10.36 -30.24
N PRO A 96 3.56 -9.99 -29.13
CA PRO A 96 3.83 -10.98 -28.09
C PRO A 96 2.52 -11.74 -27.81
N GLN A 97 2.51 -13.08 -27.90
CA GLN A 97 1.29 -13.87 -27.73
C GLN A 97 0.58 -13.67 -26.36
N ARG A 98 1.24 -12.99 -25.41
CA ARG A 98 0.80 -12.75 -24.03
C ARG A 98 1.18 -11.35 -23.52
N GLY A 99 1.12 -10.32 -24.36
CA GLY A 99 1.47 -8.92 -23.99
C GLY A 99 0.37 -7.89 -24.27
N ARG A 100 0.50 -6.70 -23.64
CA ARG A 100 -0.48 -5.60 -23.67
C ARG A 100 -0.79 -5.11 -25.10
N SER A 101 -1.98 -5.45 -25.60
CA SER A 101 -2.51 -4.89 -26.84
C SER A 101 -2.97 -3.42 -26.67
N GLY A 102 -2.91 -2.63 -27.75
CA GLY A 102 -3.64 -1.36 -27.87
C GLY A 102 -2.90 -0.06 -27.51
N TRP A 103 -1.59 -0.07 -27.25
CA TRP A 103 -0.83 1.12 -26.80
C TRP A 103 0.52 1.31 -27.52
N GLY A 104 0.56 1.12 -28.84
CA GLY A 104 1.76 1.33 -29.69
C GLY A 104 2.92 0.31 -29.53
N ALA A 105 2.98 -0.41 -28.40
CA ALA A 105 4.07 -1.35 -28.10
C ALA A 105 4.34 -2.39 -29.21
N ASN A 106 3.32 -2.82 -29.96
CA ASN A 106 3.47 -3.75 -31.09
C ASN A 106 4.31 -3.19 -32.25
N GLU A 107 4.35 -1.88 -32.44
CA GLU A 107 5.23 -1.21 -33.40
C GLU A 107 6.64 -1.05 -32.81
N GLN A 108 6.73 -0.65 -31.54
CA GLN A 108 7.99 -0.58 -30.79
C GLN A 108 8.77 -1.92 -30.80
N TYR A 109 8.09 -3.07 -30.66
CA TYR A 109 8.70 -4.41 -30.78
C TYR A 109 9.13 -4.80 -32.21
N LYS A 110 8.48 -4.26 -33.25
CA LYS A 110 8.84 -4.45 -34.66
C LYS A 110 10.07 -3.64 -35.04
N GLU A 111 10.05 -2.36 -34.71
CA GLU A 111 10.97 -1.34 -35.19
C GLU A 111 12.28 -1.32 -34.40
N ASN A 112 12.23 -1.69 -33.12
CA ASN A 112 13.38 -1.75 -32.23
C ASN A 112 13.69 -3.21 -31.86
N PRO A 113 14.39 -3.99 -32.71
CA PRO A 113 14.75 -5.38 -32.42
C PRO A 113 15.58 -5.51 -31.13
N GLY A 114 15.49 -6.66 -30.47
CA GLY A 114 16.10 -6.87 -29.16
C GLY A 114 17.60 -7.09 -29.20
N LYS A 115 18.31 -6.69 -28.14
CA LYS A 115 19.76 -6.94 -27.96
C LYS A 115 19.96 -8.07 -26.96
N TRP A 116 19.61 -9.27 -27.42
CA TRP A 116 19.59 -10.49 -26.61
C TRP A 116 20.95 -11.18 -26.52
N SER A 117 21.10 -12.00 -25.48
CA SER A 117 22.25 -12.88 -25.28
C SER A 117 21.79 -14.30 -24.98
N ALA A 118 22.50 -15.29 -25.53
CA ALA A 118 22.31 -16.70 -25.25
C ALA A 118 23.25 -17.16 -24.13
N ILE A 119 22.79 -18.05 -23.26
CA ILE A 119 23.56 -18.65 -22.16
C ILE A 119 23.26 -20.14 -22.11
N ILE A 120 24.30 -20.96 -21.90
CA ILE A 120 24.21 -22.42 -22.06
C ILE A 120 24.69 -23.17 -20.82
N TRP A 121 24.07 -24.31 -20.53
CA TRP A 121 24.44 -25.24 -19.46
C TRP A 121 24.68 -26.65 -20.01
N PRO A 122 25.77 -27.34 -19.63
CA PRO A 122 25.95 -28.76 -19.95
C PRO A 122 25.00 -29.65 -19.15
N LEU A 123 24.31 -30.57 -19.83
CA LEU A 123 23.35 -31.49 -19.23
C LEU A 123 24.02 -32.75 -18.66
N LEU A 124 23.34 -33.36 -17.67
CA LEU A 124 23.73 -34.60 -16.99
C LEU A 124 22.74 -35.76 -17.22
N ARG A 125 21.59 -35.49 -17.88
CA ARG A 125 20.60 -36.52 -18.27
C ARG A 125 20.71 -36.85 -19.76
N PRO A 126 20.77 -38.13 -20.15
CA PRO A 126 20.74 -38.54 -21.55
C PRO A 126 19.28 -38.61 -22.05
N TRP A 127 19.02 -38.10 -23.25
CA TRP A 127 17.69 -38.02 -23.87
C TRP A 127 17.76 -38.33 -25.37
N ASP A 128 16.63 -38.52 -26.06
CA ASP A 128 16.61 -38.71 -27.53
C ASP A 128 15.37 -38.08 -28.15
N ALA A 129 15.54 -37.22 -29.16
CA ALA A 129 14.43 -36.57 -29.86
C ALA A 129 14.12 -37.16 -31.25
N SER A 130 14.73 -38.29 -31.62
CA SER A 130 14.35 -39.03 -32.84
C SER A 130 13.08 -39.87 -32.67
N ASP A 131 12.68 -40.15 -31.42
CA ASP A 131 11.45 -40.83 -31.03
C ASP A 131 10.66 -39.90 -30.09
N THR A 132 9.44 -39.52 -30.47
CA THR A 132 8.57 -38.65 -29.66
C THR A 132 8.21 -39.21 -28.29
N SER A 133 8.31 -40.53 -28.10
CA SER A 133 8.09 -41.18 -26.80
C SER A 133 9.31 -41.14 -25.86
N LEU A 134 10.49 -40.82 -26.41
CA LEU A 134 11.74 -40.62 -25.65
C LEU A 134 12.15 -39.14 -25.56
N ALA A 135 11.51 -38.28 -26.37
CA ALA A 135 11.77 -36.84 -26.40
C ALA A 135 11.43 -36.19 -25.04
N PRO A 136 12.35 -35.43 -24.44
CA PRO A 136 12.15 -34.84 -23.12
C PRO A 136 11.11 -33.72 -23.15
N THR A 137 10.40 -33.59 -22.03
CA THR A 137 9.37 -32.58 -21.74
C THR A 137 9.86 -31.66 -20.61
N TRP A 138 9.09 -30.64 -20.23
CA TRP A 138 9.44 -29.82 -19.05
C TRP A 138 9.38 -30.64 -17.75
N ASN A 139 8.48 -31.61 -17.64
CA ASN A 139 8.36 -32.49 -16.48
C ASN A 139 9.43 -33.59 -16.46
N ALA A 140 9.78 -34.17 -17.62
CA ALA A 140 10.54 -35.42 -17.69
C ALA A 140 11.67 -35.41 -18.72
N TRP A 141 12.83 -35.98 -18.36
CA TRP A 141 13.91 -36.25 -19.32
C TRP A 141 13.72 -37.58 -20.06
N LEU A 142 12.89 -38.48 -19.54
CA LEU A 142 12.25 -39.55 -20.30
C LEU A 142 10.76 -39.59 -19.94
N PRO A 143 9.84 -39.34 -20.90
CA PRO A 143 8.40 -39.28 -20.65
C PRO A 143 7.85 -40.46 -19.82
N ASN A 144 6.87 -40.16 -18.97
CA ASN A 144 6.14 -41.12 -18.13
C ASN A 144 6.99 -42.03 -17.23
N SER A 145 8.30 -41.76 -17.06
CA SER A 145 9.21 -42.73 -16.47
C SER A 145 10.41 -42.16 -15.71
N ALA A 146 11.03 -41.06 -16.19
CA ALA A 146 12.15 -40.41 -15.49
C ALA A 146 12.01 -38.88 -15.48
N TYR A 147 11.76 -38.33 -14.29
CA TYR A 147 11.51 -36.91 -14.10
C TYR A 147 12.80 -36.11 -13.85
N TRP A 148 12.80 -34.83 -14.21
CA TRP A 148 13.86 -33.89 -13.81
C TRP A 148 13.79 -33.63 -12.29
N SER A 149 14.91 -33.36 -11.63
CA SER A 149 14.92 -32.98 -10.20
C SER A 149 14.39 -31.56 -9.98
N ARG A 150 14.50 -30.68 -11.00
CA ARG A 150 13.71 -29.43 -11.13
C ARG A 150 13.25 -29.27 -12.58
N GLY A 151 12.03 -28.76 -12.76
CA GLY A 151 11.38 -28.66 -14.08
C GLY A 151 12.25 -27.98 -15.13
N GLY A 152 12.16 -28.45 -16.38
CA GLY A 152 12.97 -27.97 -17.51
C GLY A 152 14.44 -28.43 -17.49
N GLY A 153 14.83 -29.32 -16.57
CA GLY A 153 16.23 -29.72 -16.35
C GLY A 153 17.04 -28.66 -15.60
N ASN A 154 16.39 -27.84 -14.78
CA ASN A 154 17.03 -26.77 -14.01
C ASN A 154 17.68 -27.26 -12.70
N GLY A 155 17.80 -28.58 -12.51
CA GLY A 155 18.48 -29.20 -11.38
C GLY A 155 20.00 -29.03 -11.46
N ASN A 156 20.53 -28.00 -10.82
CA ASN A 156 21.97 -27.85 -10.57
C ASN A 156 22.53 -29.10 -9.84
N GLY A 157 23.74 -29.52 -10.20
CA GLY A 157 24.44 -30.73 -9.76
C GLY A 157 23.80 -32.08 -10.16
N SER A 158 22.56 -32.10 -10.65
CA SER A 158 21.72 -33.30 -10.75
C SER A 158 21.18 -33.57 -12.14
N ASP A 159 20.73 -32.53 -12.84
CA ASP A 159 20.22 -32.55 -14.21
C ASP A 159 21.12 -31.78 -15.18
N ARG A 160 21.81 -30.74 -14.68
CA ARG A 160 22.83 -29.93 -15.38
C ARG A 160 23.98 -29.59 -14.44
N LEU A 161 25.09 -29.10 -14.98
CA LEU A 161 26.19 -28.55 -14.20
C LEU A 161 25.91 -27.13 -13.71
N ASP A 162 26.61 -26.72 -12.65
CA ASP A 162 26.35 -25.44 -11.97
C ASP A 162 26.96 -24.24 -12.69
N LEU A 163 27.96 -24.51 -13.54
CA LEU A 163 28.70 -23.51 -14.32
C LEU A 163 28.08 -23.35 -15.72
N PRO A 164 27.39 -22.23 -16.01
CA PRO A 164 27.04 -21.87 -17.38
C PRO A 164 28.26 -21.46 -18.20
N LEU A 165 28.08 -21.43 -19.52
CA LEU A 165 28.98 -20.76 -20.45
C LEU A 165 28.22 -19.59 -21.13
N GLY A 166 28.88 -18.44 -21.25
CA GLY A 166 28.25 -17.17 -21.66
C GLY A 166 27.89 -16.28 -20.47
N PRO A 167 26.95 -15.33 -20.62
CA PRO A 167 26.15 -15.08 -21.82
C PRO A 167 26.97 -14.54 -23.00
N LEU A 168 26.59 -14.89 -24.23
CA LEU A 168 27.14 -14.34 -25.47
C LEU A 168 26.04 -13.67 -26.32
N PRO A 169 26.28 -12.50 -26.93
CA PRO A 169 25.27 -11.81 -27.75
C PRO A 169 24.75 -12.67 -28.90
N LEU A 170 23.43 -12.74 -29.08
CA LEU A 170 22.78 -13.44 -30.20
C LEU A 170 21.51 -12.71 -30.64
N HIS A 171 21.63 -11.81 -31.61
CA HIS A 171 20.53 -10.99 -32.12
C HIS A 171 20.79 -10.49 -33.55
N VAL A 172 19.96 -9.59 -34.07
CA VAL A 172 20.06 -9.12 -35.47
C VAL A 172 21.38 -8.42 -35.80
N ASP A 173 21.98 -7.70 -34.85
CA ASP A 173 23.29 -7.06 -35.01
C ASP A 173 24.45 -8.03 -34.76
N ALA A 174 24.27 -8.97 -33.82
CA ALA A 174 25.24 -9.98 -33.42
C ALA A 174 24.74 -11.39 -33.81
N LYS A 175 24.81 -11.71 -35.11
CA LYS A 175 24.12 -12.89 -35.67
C LYS A 175 24.72 -14.25 -35.33
N THR A 176 25.89 -14.31 -34.70
CA THR A 176 26.57 -15.57 -34.34
C THR A 176 27.16 -15.49 -32.94
N ALA A 177 26.80 -16.44 -32.08
CA ALA A 177 27.42 -16.65 -30.77
C ALA A 177 28.29 -17.93 -30.81
N LEU A 178 29.57 -17.80 -30.46
CA LEU A 178 30.57 -18.88 -30.53
C LEU A 178 31.05 -19.25 -29.12
N PHE A 179 30.51 -20.34 -28.56
CA PHE A 179 30.82 -20.79 -27.21
C PHE A 179 32.00 -21.76 -27.20
N ASN A 180 33.05 -21.45 -26.44
CA ASN A 180 34.16 -22.37 -26.20
C ASN A 180 33.73 -23.50 -25.25
N LEU A 181 33.58 -24.71 -25.79
CA LEU A 181 33.21 -25.93 -25.04
C LEU A 181 34.42 -26.79 -24.65
N THR A 182 35.64 -26.41 -25.05
CA THR A 182 36.87 -27.18 -24.84
C THR A 182 37.07 -27.71 -23.40
N PRO A 183 36.76 -26.95 -22.32
CA PRO A 183 36.85 -27.46 -20.95
C PRO A 183 36.02 -28.72 -20.71
N LEU A 184 34.83 -28.85 -21.31
CA LEU A 184 33.94 -30.00 -21.14
C LEU A 184 34.58 -31.32 -21.60
N PHE A 185 35.56 -31.24 -22.51
CA PHE A 185 36.26 -32.39 -23.10
C PHE A 185 37.61 -32.64 -22.43
N GLN A 186 38.30 -31.59 -21.95
CA GLN A 186 39.67 -31.68 -21.43
C GLN A 186 39.77 -31.70 -19.89
N ASP A 187 38.97 -30.91 -19.17
CA ASP A 187 39.05 -30.80 -17.71
C ASP A 187 38.39 -32.00 -17.00
N LYS A 188 39.03 -32.47 -15.93
CA LYS A 188 38.64 -33.63 -15.11
C LYS A 188 37.40 -33.37 -14.26
N THR A 189 37.06 -32.12 -13.97
CA THR A 189 35.81 -31.76 -13.25
C THR A 189 34.56 -32.28 -13.98
N TYR A 190 34.57 -32.30 -15.32
CA TYR A 190 33.45 -32.72 -16.17
C TYR A 190 33.30 -34.25 -16.31
N GLY A 191 34.26 -35.05 -15.85
CA GLY A 191 34.24 -36.52 -15.89
C GLY A 191 35.63 -37.16 -15.76
N ARG A 192 35.70 -38.38 -15.22
CA ARG A 192 36.95 -38.99 -14.72
C ARG A 192 37.91 -39.35 -15.85
N THR A 193 37.38 -39.78 -16.99
CA THR A 193 38.17 -40.12 -18.19
C THR A 193 37.73 -39.28 -19.40
N PRO A 194 38.61 -39.08 -20.40
CA PRO A 194 38.23 -38.39 -21.64
C PRO A 194 37.07 -39.09 -22.39
N GLY A 195 37.03 -40.43 -22.34
CA GLY A 195 35.95 -41.23 -22.93
C GLY A 195 34.60 -41.04 -22.25
N GLU A 196 34.57 -40.94 -20.90
CA GLU A 196 33.36 -40.61 -20.14
C GLU A 196 32.81 -39.22 -20.51
N ARG A 197 33.67 -38.20 -20.55
CA ARG A 197 33.26 -36.83 -20.86
C ARG A 197 32.67 -36.71 -22.26
N LEU A 198 33.35 -37.31 -23.23
CA LEU A 198 32.91 -37.32 -24.61
C LEU A 198 31.58 -38.07 -24.81
N ARG A 199 31.39 -39.22 -24.15
CA ARG A 199 30.09 -39.94 -24.19
C ARG A 199 28.99 -39.13 -23.51
N ARG A 200 29.25 -38.55 -22.33
CA ARG A 200 28.30 -37.67 -21.62
C ARG A 200 27.85 -36.51 -22.49
N PHE A 201 28.77 -35.86 -23.20
CA PHE A 201 28.43 -34.75 -24.09
C PHE A 201 27.57 -35.20 -25.28
N GLU A 202 27.87 -36.33 -25.91
CA GLU A 202 27.06 -36.90 -26.99
C GLU A 202 25.62 -37.21 -26.55
N GLU A 203 25.46 -37.82 -25.38
CA GLU A 203 24.17 -38.34 -24.93
C GLU A 203 23.28 -37.30 -24.26
N CYS A 204 23.87 -36.42 -23.45
CA CYS A 204 23.16 -35.40 -22.67
C CYS A 204 23.12 -34.04 -23.36
N GLY A 205 24.19 -33.65 -24.08
CA GLY A 205 24.27 -32.37 -24.77
C GLY A 205 24.18 -31.13 -23.87
N LEU A 206 23.45 -30.12 -24.34
CA LEU A 206 23.41 -28.77 -23.80
C LEU A 206 21.97 -28.25 -23.69
N GLN A 207 21.72 -27.43 -22.67
CA GLN A 207 20.52 -26.63 -22.46
C GLN A 207 20.83 -25.16 -22.77
N ILE A 208 19.98 -24.46 -23.54
CA ILE A 208 20.20 -23.09 -24.02
C ILE A 208 19.02 -22.20 -23.61
N TYR A 209 19.30 -21.06 -22.99
CA TYR A 209 18.32 -20.02 -22.63
C TYR A 209 18.72 -18.64 -23.20
N LYS A 210 17.75 -17.73 -23.27
CA LYS A 210 17.94 -16.28 -23.40
C LYS A 210 18.17 -15.69 -22.00
N SER A 211 19.19 -14.87 -21.81
CA SER A 211 19.52 -14.35 -20.46
C SER A 211 18.58 -13.23 -19.98
N GLU A 212 17.98 -12.47 -20.89
CA GLU A 212 17.19 -11.28 -20.56
C GLU A 212 15.72 -11.62 -20.24
N LEU A 213 15.28 -11.35 -19.00
CA LEU A 213 13.87 -11.49 -18.56
C LEU A 213 13.01 -10.25 -18.90
N TYR A 214 13.64 -9.08 -18.99
CA TYR A 214 13.02 -7.78 -19.32
C TYR A 214 14.04 -6.90 -20.06
N ASP A 215 13.55 -5.87 -20.75
CA ASP A 215 14.38 -4.83 -21.40
C ASP A 215 13.59 -3.51 -21.32
N MET A 216 14.13 -2.52 -20.59
CA MET A 216 13.41 -1.28 -20.28
C MET A 216 13.19 -0.37 -21.50
N LYS A 217 13.86 -0.61 -22.64
CA LYS A 217 13.67 0.20 -23.87
C LYS A 217 12.28 0.02 -24.50
N TYR A 218 11.53 -0.99 -24.08
CA TYR A 218 10.15 -1.25 -24.52
C TYR A 218 9.09 -0.63 -23.59
N ARG A 219 9.49 0.17 -22.59
CA ARG A 219 8.55 0.94 -21.75
C ARG A 219 7.85 2.01 -22.58
N ASN A 220 6.53 2.09 -22.48
CA ASN A 220 5.77 3.26 -22.92
C ASN A 220 5.29 4.05 -21.69
N PHE A 221 5.65 5.34 -21.58
CA PHE A 221 5.33 6.17 -20.42
C PHE A 221 3.83 6.48 -20.26
N TYR A 222 3.02 6.34 -21.31
CA TYR A 222 1.58 6.65 -21.27
C TYR A 222 0.68 5.57 -20.65
N ALA A 223 1.27 4.50 -20.11
CA ALA A 223 0.55 3.44 -19.42
C ALA A 223 1.20 3.07 -18.07
N TYR A 224 0.45 2.34 -17.24
CA TYR A 224 0.87 1.72 -15.98
C TYR A 224 1.88 0.57 -16.24
N ASP A 225 3.01 0.90 -16.86
CA ASP A 225 3.91 -0.03 -17.57
C ASP A 225 5.26 -0.20 -16.85
N TRP A 226 5.21 -0.42 -15.53
CA TRP A 226 6.36 -0.91 -14.76
C TRP A 226 6.67 -2.40 -15.02
N ALA A 227 5.88 -3.04 -15.89
CA ALA A 227 5.72 -4.48 -16.07
C ALA A 227 6.40 -5.01 -17.34
N VAL A 228 7.20 -4.18 -18.02
CA VAL A 228 7.85 -4.50 -19.30
C VAL A 228 8.60 -5.82 -19.19
N SER A 229 8.02 -6.86 -19.78
CA SER A 229 8.54 -8.22 -19.77
C SER A 229 8.87 -8.63 -21.19
N THR A 230 10.06 -9.21 -21.36
CA THR A 230 10.56 -9.69 -22.66
C THR A 230 11.08 -11.12 -22.57
N GLY A 231 10.98 -11.76 -21.40
CA GLY A 231 11.52 -13.09 -21.13
C GLY A 231 10.98 -14.18 -22.04
N TYR A 232 9.73 -14.05 -22.51
CA TYR A 232 9.08 -14.99 -23.44
C TYR A 232 9.41 -14.77 -24.92
N ILE A 233 10.12 -13.68 -25.29
CA ILE A 233 10.37 -13.35 -26.70
C ILE A 233 11.29 -14.40 -27.29
N ARG A 234 10.75 -15.25 -28.18
CA ARG A 234 11.48 -16.35 -28.81
C ARG A 234 12.56 -15.84 -29.76
N ILE A 235 13.74 -16.44 -29.65
CA ILE A 235 14.84 -16.34 -30.62
C ILE A 235 14.88 -17.67 -31.37
N TRP A 236 14.73 -17.64 -32.69
CA TRP A 236 14.98 -18.80 -33.55
C TRP A 236 16.43 -18.79 -34.03
N ILE A 237 17.02 -19.98 -34.09
CA ILE A 237 18.34 -20.22 -34.66
C ILE A 237 18.30 -21.15 -35.88
N LYS A 238 19.26 -20.93 -36.78
CA LYS A 238 19.60 -21.90 -37.82
C LYS A 238 20.12 -23.18 -37.17
N ARG A 239 20.32 -24.25 -37.97
CA ARG A 239 20.92 -25.50 -37.49
C ARG A 239 22.25 -25.19 -36.75
N PRO A 240 22.39 -25.56 -35.47
CA PRO A 240 23.56 -25.20 -34.68
C PRO A 240 24.76 -26.05 -35.09
N GLU A 241 25.92 -25.43 -35.24
CA GLU A 241 27.13 -26.12 -35.69
C GLU A 241 28.08 -26.34 -34.53
N LEU A 242 28.54 -27.58 -34.34
CA LEU A 242 29.60 -27.90 -33.40
C LEU A 242 30.91 -28.14 -34.15
N ARG A 243 31.92 -27.32 -33.84
CA ARG A 243 33.21 -27.27 -34.52
C ARG A 243 34.27 -27.88 -33.61
N VAL A 244 34.98 -28.90 -34.09
CA VAL A 244 36.01 -29.62 -33.34
C VAL A 244 37.31 -29.51 -34.10
N ALA A 245 38.24 -28.73 -33.55
CA ALA A 245 39.58 -28.55 -34.10
C ALA A 245 40.54 -29.59 -33.51
N PHE A 246 41.33 -30.21 -34.38
CA PHE A 246 42.30 -31.23 -34.04
C PHE A 246 43.71 -30.78 -34.38
N VAL A 247 44.67 -31.09 -33.51
CA VAL A 247 46.10 -31.00 -33.82
C VAL A 247 46.70 -32.40 -33.83
N LYS A 248 47.74 -32.58 -34.65
CA LYS A 248 48.44 -33.86 -34.79
C LYS A 248 49.25 -34.15 -33.53
N ASP A 249 49.01 -35.31 -32.94
CA ASP A 249 49.69 -35.78 -31.73
C ASP A 249 49.82 -37.31 -31.80
N ASN A 250 51.00 -37.75 -32.23
CA ASN A 250 51.33 -39.17 -32.35
C ASN A 250 51.54 -39.86 -30.97
N THR A 251 51.46 -39.13 -29.85
CA THR A 251 51.55 -39.67 -28.49
C THR A 251 50.20 -39.91 -27.84
N ALA A 252 49.13 -39.31 -28.38
CA ALA A 252 47.77 -39.46 -27.90
C ALA A 252 47.29 -40.92 -28.02
N ARG A 253 46.97 -41.54 -26.89
CA ARG A 253 46.32 -42.86 -26.85
C ARG A 253 44.80 -42.66 -26.78
N PRO A 254 44.00 -43.18 -27.73
CA PRO A 254 42.55 -43.01 -27.69
C PRO A 254 41.96 -43.73 -26.48
N ALA A 255 41.47 -42.97 -25.51
CA ALA A 255 40.77 -43.52 -24.34
C ALA A 255 39.47 -44.24 -24.75
N THR A 256 39.18 -45.37 -24.11
CA THR A 256 37.99 -46.21 -24.35
C THR A 256 36.70 -45.43 -24.12
N LEU A 257 35.74 -45.50 -25.06
CA LEU A 257 34.38 -45.01 -24.81
C LEU A 257 33.62 -45.97 -23.88
N PRO A 258 32.86 -45.46 -22.90
CA PRO A 258 31.80 -46.22 -22.27
C PRO A 258 30.75 -46.70 -23.30
N PRO A 259 30.07 -47.83 -23.06
CA PRO A 259 28.93 -48.25 -23.87
C PRO A 259 27.78 -47.23 -23.76
N PRO A 260 26.96 -47.04 -24.81
CA PRO A 260 25.86 -46.09 -24.77
C PRO A 260 24.80 -46.36 -23.69
N ALA A 261 24.21 -45.29 -23.17
CA ALA A 261 23.13 -45.27 -22.20
C ALA A 261 21.85 -45.91 -22.76
N LYS A 262 21.46 -47.04 -22.16
CA LYS A 262 20.22 -47.74 -22.51
C LYS A 262 19.02 -47.02 -21.88
N LEU A 263 18.50 -45.99 -22.55
CA LEU A 263 17.42 -45.12 -22.04
C LEU A 263 16.23 -45.90 -21.44
N GLN A 264 15.74 -46.93 -22.12
CA GLN A 264 14.65 -47.79 -21.60
C GLN A 264 14.99 -48.54 -20.29
N GLN A 265 16.28 -48.84 -20.04
CA GLN A 265 16.72 -49.42 -18.77
C GLN A 265 16.89 -48.35 -17.68
N LEU A 266 17.30 -47.13 -18.06
CA LEU A 266 17.34 -45.99 -17.16
C LEU A 266 15.93 -45.58 -16.71
N ALA A 267 14.96 -45.51 -17.64
CA ALA A 267 13.53 -45.34 -17.36
C ALA A 267 13.01 -46.37 -16.32
N LYS A 268 13.24 -47.66 -16.57
CA LYS A 268 12.85 -48.77 -15.66
C LYS A 268 13.58 -48.77 -14.31
N LYS A 269 14.70 -48.03 -14.18
CA LYS A 269 15.42 -47.81 -12.91
C LYS A 269 14.91 -46.54 -12.19
N ALA A 270 14.66 -45.47 -12.93
CA ALA A 270 14.14 -44.21 -12.41
C ALA A 270 12.73 -44.37 -11.83
N SER A 271 11.83 -45.07 -12.53
CA SER A 271 10.46 -45.34 -12.07
C SER A 271 10.35 -46.18 -10.79
N ARG A 272 11.46 -46.78 -10.32
CA ARG A 272 11.56 -47.49 -9.03
C ARG A 272 12.09 -46.62 -7.89
N SER A 273 12.53 -45.39 -8.17
CA SER A 273 13.03 -44.46 -7.15
C SER A 273 11.89 -43.67 -6.53
N LYS A 274 11.83 -43.63 -5.18
CA LYS A 274 10.87 -42.79 -4.44
C LYS A 274 11.08 -41.27 -4.67
N GLN A 275 12.24 -40.88 -5.19
CA GLN A 275 12.60 -39.50 -5.52
C GLN A 275 12.20 -39.10 -6.96
N ASN A 276 11.66 -40.02 -7.76
CA ASN A 276 11.28 -39.77 -9.15
C ASN A 276 9.84 -39.25 -9.23
N GLN A 277 9.66 -37.94 -9.06
CA GLN A 277 8.37 -37.25 -9.10
C GLN A 277 8.41 -36.10 -10.12
N PRO A 278 7.29 -35.80 -10.83
CA PRO A 278 7.22 -34.68 -11.76
C PRO A 278 7.37 -33.34 -11.05
N ALA A 279 7.94 -32.35 -11.75
CA ALA A 279 8.07 -30.98 -11.25
C ALA A 279 6.73 -30.26 -11.15
N ILE A 280 5.75 -30.63 -11.99
CA ILE A 280 4.36 -30.16 -11.99
C ILE A 280 3.42 -31.37 -11.87
N ALA A 281 2.69 -31.44 -10.75
CA ALA A 281 1.56 -32.32 -10.49
C ALA A 281 0.73 -31.76 -9.32
N VAL A 282 -0.45 -32.32 -9.06
CA VAL A 282 -1.18 -32.02 -7.81
C VAL A 282 -0.39 -32.56 -6.61
N PRO A 283 -0.10 -31.76 -5.57
CA PRO A 283 0.55 -32.25 -4.35
C PRO A 283 -0.23 -33.42 -3.73
N ALA A 284 0.47 -34.49 -3.33
CA ALA A 284 -0.16 -35.72 -2.84
C ALA A 284 -1.02 -35.52 -1.57
N ASN A 285 -0.79 -34.43 -0.84
CA ASN A 285 -1.53 -33.99 0.35
C ASN A 285 -2.43 -32.76 0.09
N HIS A 286 -2.65 -32.35 -1.17
CA HIS A 286 -3.34 -31.10 -1.53
C HIS A 286 -4.67 -30.91 -0.77
N ALA A 287 -5.57 -31.89 -0.82
CA ALA A 287 -6.87 -31.82 -0.11
C ALA A 287 -6.71 -31.68 1.41
N GLN A 288 -5.69 -32.30 2.02
CA GLN A 288 -5.38 -32.14 3.44
C GLN A 288 -4.84 -30.73 3.74
N THR A 289 -3.97 -30.19 2.89
CA THR A 289 -3.42 -28.84 3.04
C THR A 289 -4.48 -27.77 2.81
N VAL A 290 -5.40 -27.96 1.86
CA VAL A 290 -6.60 -27.10 1.70
C VAL A 290 -7.46 -27.17 2.95
N ALA A 291 -7.78 -28.36 3.48
CA ALA A 291 -8.56 -28.51 4.70
C ALA A 291 -7.89 -27.88 5.94
N GLN A 292 -6.56 -27.89 6.02
CA GLN A 292 -5.78 -27.22 7.08
C GLN A 292 -5.78 -25.69 6.93
N LEU A 293 -5.57 -25.17 5.72
CA LEU A 293 -5.59 -23.72 5.44
C LEU A 293 -7.00 -23.11 5.57
N LEU A 294 -8.03 -23.91 5.32
CA LEU A 294 -9.44 -23.55 5.47
C LEU A 294 -10.07 -24.07 6.77
N ALA A 295 -9.28 -24.52 7.75
CA ALA A 295 -9.76 -24.86 9.09
C ALA A 295 -10.16 -23.59 9.87
N ARG A 296 -11.08 -23.74 10.84
CA ARG A 296 -11.37 -22.66 11.79
C ARG A 296 -10.16 -22.50 12.73
N PRO A 297 -9.59 -21.30 12.87
CA PRO A 297 -8.56 -21.04 13.89
C PRO A 297 -9.08 -21.33 15.30
N ASP A 298 -8.19 -21.80 16.19
CA ASP A 298 -8.53 -22.03 17.58
C ASP A 298 -8.96 -20.73 18.28
N GLY A 299 -9.97 -20.83 19.14
CA GLY A 299 -10.57 -19.68 19.82
C GLY A 299 -11.47 -18.78 18.96
N LEU A 300 -11.49 -18.91 17.62
CA LEU A 300 -12.29 -18.05 16.75
C LEU A 300 -13.81 -18.27 16.98
N PRO A 301 -14.61 -17.21 17.26
CA PRO A 301 -16.04 -17.36 17.45
C PRO A 301 -16.76 -17.97 16.25
N GLN A 302 -17.77 -18.81 16.51
CA GLN A 302 -18.50 -19.52 15.46
C GLN A 302 -19.25 -18.57 14.51
N TRP A 303 -19.75 -17.44 14.99
CA TRP A 303 -20.38 -16.42 14.15
C TRP A 303 -19.37 -15.80 13.17
N GLN A 304 -18.16 -15.48 13.64
CA GLN A 304 -17.12 -14.89 12.81
C GLN A 304 -16.62 -15.90 11.77
N TRP A 305 -16.51 -17.17 12.17
CA TRP A 305 -16.19 -18.25 11.24
C TRP A 305 -17.25 -18.46 10.15
N GLN A 306 -18.54 -18.33 10.48
CA GLN A 306 -19.61 -18.36 9.49
C GLN A 306 -19.44 -17.23 8.47
N ARG A 307 -19.29 -15.98 8.91
CA ARG A 307 -19.10 -14.81 8.03
C ARG A 307 -17.87 -14.91 7.14
N ILE A 308 -16.77 -15.47 7.66
CA ILE A 308 -15.55 -15.74 6.86
C ILE A 308 -15.83 -16.78 5.77
N ASN A 309 -16.62 -17.82 6.05
CA ASN A 309 -16.96 -18.84 5.04
C ASN A 309 -17.98 -18.35 4.01
N GLU A 310 -18.93 -17.50 4.40
CA GLU A 310 -19.85 -16.86 3.46
C GLU A 310 -19.07 -16.05 2.40
N LEU A 311 -18.08 -15.25 2.81
CA LEU A 311 -17.18 -14.56 1.86
C LEU A 311 -16.33 -15.53 1.03
N ARG A 312 -15.84 -16.63 1.60
CA ARG A 312 -15.08 -17.66 0.86
C ARG A 312 -15.92 -18.41 -0.18
N GLN A 313 -17.24 -18.42 -0.05
CA GLN A 313 -18.18 -18.99 -1.03
C GLN A 313 -18.60 -17.96 -2.10
N LEU A 314 -18.40 -16.66 -1.85
CA LEU A 314 -18.58 -15.59 -2.82
C LEU A 314 -17.32 -15.41 -3.70
N HIS A 315 -17.01 -16.43 -4.49
CA HIS A 315 -15.90 -16.43 -5.46
C HIS A 315 -16.40 -16.36 -6.91
N ALA A 316 -15.52 -16.00 -7.84
CA ALA A 316 -15.73 -16.25 -9.27
C ALA A 316 -15.62 -17.76 -9.58
N ASP A 317 -16.18 -18.25 -10.70
CA ASP A 317 -16.10 -19.69 -11.03
C ASP A 317 -14.63 -20.17 -11.01
N PRO A 318 -14.25 -21.23 -10.27
CA PRO A 318 -12.89 -21.76 -10.27
C PRO A 318 -12.41 -22.30 -11.63
N ALA A 319 -13.28 -22.40 -12.64
CA ALA A 319 -12.93 -22.65 -14.04
C ALA A 319 -12.61 -21.37 -14.84
N ASP A 320 -12.94 -20.17 -14.32
CA ASP A 320 -12.51 -18.89 -14.88
C ASP A 320 -10.98 -18.84 -14.88
N SER A 321 -10.45 -18.84 -16.10
CA SER A 321 -9.04 -18.93 -16.44
C SER A 321 -8.53 -17.62 -17.06
N SER A 322 -9.33 -16.55 -17.01
CA SER A 322 -9.04 -15.27 -17.66
C SER A 322 -7.74 -14.64 -17.14
N LEU A 323 -6.85 -14.33 -18.07
CA LEU A 323 -5.61 -13.60 -17.81
C LEU A 323 -5.59 -12.28 -18.57
N TRP A 324 -5.02 -11.29 -17.90
CA TRP A 324 -4.71 -9.96 -18.43
C TRP A 324 -5.93 -9.08 -18.76
N LEU A 325 -6.16 -8.07 -17.91
CA LEU A 325 -7.35 -7.18 -17.85
C LEU A 325 -8.73 -7.85 -17.61
N GLY A 326 -8.80 -9.18 -17.53
CA GLY A 326 -9.77 -9.92 -16.68
C GLY A 326 -9.33 -10.07 -15.21
N ARG A 327 -8.29 -9.33 -14.79
CA ARG A 327 -7.74 -9.25 -13.40
C ARG A 327 -7.16 -10.56 -12.79
N GLY A 328 -6.63 -11.45 -13.63
CA GLY A 328 -5.49 -12.32 -13.28
C GLY A 328 -5.83 -13.70 -12.69
N VAL A 329 -4.79 -14.48 -12.34
CA VAL A 329 -4.90 -15.90 -11.96
C VAL A 329 -5.94 -16.10 -10.85
N ASN A 330 -6.85 -17.05 -11.09
CA ASN A 330 -7.93 -17.40 -10.18
C ASN A 330 -7.38 -18.05 -8.90
N PHE A 331 -7.52 -17.36 -7.76
CA PHE A 331 -6.98 -17.84 -6.49
C PHE A 331 -7.82 -19.00 -5.93
N ALA A 332 -9.14 -18.98 -6.10
CA ALA A 332 -10.02 -20.05 -5.65
C ALA A 332 -9.70 -21.41 -6.32
N ALA A 333 -9.20 -21.38 -7.57
CA ALA A 333 -8.79 -22.58 -8.30
C ALA A 333 -7.65 -23.37 -7.62
N PHE A 334 -6.73 -22.71 -6.89
CA PHE A 334 -5.68 -23.41 -6.11
C PHE A 334 -6.23 -24.16 -4.89
N PHE A 335 -7.39 -23.76 -4.38
CA PHE A 335 -8.11 -24.43 -3.28
C PHE A 335 -9.17 -25.43 -3.79
N SER A 336 -9.40 -25.50 -5.10
CA SER A 336 -10.45 -26.35 -5.67
C SER A 336 -10.15 -27.84 -5.51
N PRO A 337 -11.11 -28.67 -5.07
CA PRO A 337 -10.96 -30.13 -5.10
C PRO A 337 -11.00 -30.70 -6.53
N ASN A 338 -11.39 -29.90 -7.53
CA ASN A 338 -11.28 -30.30 -8.92
C ASN A 338 -9.83 -30.11 -9.41
N HIS A 339 -9.10 -31.22 -9.51
CA HIS A 339 -7.71 -31.25 -9.97
C HIS A 339 -7.52 -30.64 -11.37
N THR A 340 -8.52 -30.63 -12.24
CA THR A 340 -8.44 -29.97 -13.56
C THR A 340 -8.36 -28.45 -13.39
N ASN A 341 -9.21 -27.86 -12.55
CA ASN A 341 -9.21 -26.42 -12.28
C ASN A 341 -7.89 -25.98 -11.62
N TYR A 342 -7.40 -26.79 -10.68
CA TYR A 342 -6.08 -26.61 -10.07
C TYR A 342 -4.93 -26.63 -11.09
N LEU A 343 -4.89 -27.63 -11.98
CA LEU A 343 -3.84 -27.74 -13.00
C LEU A 343 -3.93 -26.61 -14.03
N ASN A 344 -5.14 -26.16 -14.39
CA ASN A 344 -5.35 -24.99 -15.24
C ASN A 344 -4.82 -23.71 -14.56
N ALA A 345 -4.98 -23.55 -13.24
CA ALA A 345 -4.42 -22.41 -12.50
C ALA A 345 -2.88 -22.43 -12.46
N VAL A 346 -2.27 -23.62 -12.29
CA VAL A 346 -0.82 -23.81 -12.43
C VAL A 346 -0.35 -23.51 -13.86
N GLN A 347 -1.09 -23.95 -14.88
CA GLN A 347 -0.79 -23.64 -16.29
C GLN A 347 -0.84 -22.13 -16.53
N ASN A 348 -1.89 -21.45 -16.10
CA ASN A 348 -2.03 -20.00 -16.22
C ASN A 348 -0.86 -19.25 -15.54
N LEU A 349 -0.47 -19.65 -14.33
CA LEU A 349 0.71 -19.11 -13.65
C LEU A 349 2.00 -19.30 -14.48
N LEU A 350 2.24 -20.49 -15.02
CA LEU A 350 3.42 -20.80 -15.86
C LEU A 350 3.36 -20.15 -17.25
N THR A 351 2.18 -19.77 -17.74
CA THR A 351 2.06 -19.03 -19.01
C THR A 351 2.43 -17.55 -18.89
N MET A 352 2.27 -16.98 -17.69
CA MET A 352 2.31 -15.55 -17.40
C MET A 352 3.76 -15.08 -17.17
N PRO A 353 4.35 -14.25 -18.05
CA PRO A 353 5.77 -13.90 -17.97
C PRO A 353 6.23 -13.32 -16.61
N PRO A 354 7.49 -13.56 -16.19
CA PRO A 354 8.13 -12.84 -15.10
C PRO A 354 7.93 -11.33 -15.23
N ARG A 355 7.61 -10.66 -14.12
CA ARG A 355 7.30 -9.22 -14.06
C ARG A 355 5.96 -8.79 -14.69
N THR A 356 5.07 -9.71 -15.10
CA THR A 356 3.71 -9.34 -15.56
C THR A 356 2.88 -8.70 -14.44
N TRP A 357 2.28 -7.55 -14.71
CA TRP A 357 1.34 -6.85 -13.83
C TRP A 357 -0.10 -7.34 -14.05
N GLN A 358 -0.81 -7.63 -12.94
CA GLN A 358 -2.17 -8.15 -12.88
C GLN A 358 -3.14 -7.19 -12.17
N GLY A 359 -2.83 -5.88 -12.17
CA GLY A 359 -3.53 -4.92 -11.30
C GLY A 359 -3.04 -5.04 -9.85
N HIS A 360 -3.81 -4.53 -8.89
CA HIS A 360 -3.36 -4.51 -7.50
C HIS A 360 -3.21 -5.90 -6.87
N LEU A 361 -3.81 -6.95 -7.44
CA LEU A 361 -3.62 -8.34 -7.00
C LEU A 361 -2.22 -8.91 -7.33
N THR A 362 -1.35 -8.16 -8.02
CA THR A 362 0.04 -8.56 -8.33
C THR A 362 0.85 -8.88 -7.06
N SER A 363 0.60 -8.16 -5.95
CA SER A 363 1.23 -8.42 -4.65
C SER A 363 0.95 -9.83 -4.10
N ASP A 364 -0.21 -10.38 -4.41
CA ASP A 364 -0.71 -11.61 -3.79
C ASP A 364 0.03 -12.84 -4.31
N PHE A 365 0.81 -12.70 -5.38
CA PHE A 365 1.75 -13.72 -5.84
C PHE A 365 2.89 -13.94 -4.84
N ALA A 366 3.12 -13.03 -3.88
CA ALA A 366 4.00 -13.24 -2.74
C ALA A 366 3.28 -13.99 -1.61
N LEU A 367 1.99 -13.71 -1.38
CA LEU A 367 1.15 -14.52 -0.48
C LEU A 367 1.04 -15.96 -0.97
N LEU A 368 0.88 -16.17 -2.29
CA LEU A 368 0.85 -17.50 -2.91
C LEU A 368 2.16 -18.28 -2.67
N ALA A 369 3.31 -17.59 -2.55
CA ALA A 369 4.61 -18.20 -2.28
C ALA A 369 4.91 -18.41 -0.78
N VAL A 370 4.59 -17.42 0.06
CA VAL A 370 4.91 -17.38 1.50
C VAL A 370 3.81 -18.02 2.36
N ALA A 371 2.56 -17.62 2.18
CA ALA A 371 1.42 -18.10 2.98
C ALA A 371 0.84 -19.42 2.46
N TYR A 372 0.72 -19.56 1.14
CA TYR A 372 0.05 -20.69 0.49
C TYR A 372 0.98 -21.59 -0.32
N GLY A 373 2.30 -21.41 -0.20
CA GLY A 373 3.30 -22.07 -1.04
C GLY A 373 3.45 -23.59 -0.87
N ALA A 374 2.65 -24.21 0.00
CA ALA A 374 2.46 -25.66 0.11
C ALA A 374 1.37 -26.20 -0.84
N LEU A 375 0.51 -25.33 -1.37
CA LEU A 375 -0.43 -25.67 -2.46
C LEU A 375 0.23 -25.65 -3.83
N LEU A 376 1.50 -25.25 -3.95
CA LEU A 376 2.22 -25.16 -5.23
C LEU A 376 3.09 -26.40 -5.48
N PRO A 377 3.16 -26.91 -6.72
CA PRO A 377 4.16 -27.89 -7.08
C PRO A 377 5.55 -27.23 -7.18
N PRO A 378 6.65 -27.99 -7.02
CA PRO A 378 8.01 -27.43 -7.03
C PRO A 378 8.32 -26.55 -8.25
N GLY A 379 7.92 -26.97 -9.46
CA GLY A 379 8.14 -26.19 -10.68
C GLY A 379 7.39 -24.85 -10.74
N ALA A 380 6.25 -24.71 -10.07
CA ALA A 380 5.53 -23.44 -9.97
C ALA A 380 6.11 -22.52 -8.88
N ARG A 381 6.63 -23.11 -7.79
CA ARG A 381 7.40 -22.38 -6.77
C ARG A 381 8.72 -21.85 -7.34
N ASP A 382 9.39 -22.66 -8.14
CA ASP A 382 10.58 -22.27 -8.92
C ASP A 382 10.27 -21.13 -9.91
N TYR A 383 9.11 -21.18 -10.57
CA TYR A 383 8.68 -20.11 -11.47
C TYR A 383 8.38 -18.79 -10.73
N LEU A 384 7.70 -18.85 -9.58
CA LEU A 384 7.47 -17.68 -8.73
C LEU A 384 8.78 -17.07 -8.21
N HIS A 385 9.84 -17.85 -8.04
CA HIS A 385 11.15 -17.33 -7.63
C HIS A 385 11.71 -16.37 -8.69
N GLU A 386 11.79 -16.79 -9.96
CA GLU A 386 12.26 -15.89 -11.02
C GLU A 386 11.26 -14.76 -11.35
N TYR A 387 9.95 -14.98 -11.14
CA TYR A 387 8.94 -13.91 -11.22
C TYR A 387 9.22 -12.79 -10.19
N TRP A 388 9.42 -13.15 -8.92
CA TRP A 388 9.70 -12.17 -7.86
C TRP A 388 11.09 -11.55 -7.98
N ARG A 389 12.08 -12.33 -8.42
CA ARG A 389 13.42 -11.83 -8.72
C ARG A 389 13.39 -10.78 -9.83
N ALA A 390 12.64 -11.01 -10.91
CA ALA A 390 12.47 -10.04 -12.00
C ALA A 390 11.76 -8.74 -11.57
N TRP A 391 10.92 -8.79 -10.52
CA TRP A 391 10.32 -7.59 -9.92
C TRP A 391 11.26 -6.87 -8.94
N LEU A 392 11.98 -7.60 -8.10
CA LEU A 392 12.70 -7.03 -6.95
C LEU A 392 14.19 -6.77 -7.20
N MET A 393 14.76 -7.40 -8.23
CA MET A 393 16.16 -7.24 -8.65
C MET A 393 17.12 -7.32 -7.45
N PRO A 394 17.08 -8.40 -6.64
CA PRO A 394 17.79 -8.48 -5.36
C PRO A 394 19.32 -8.39 -5.50
N GLU A 395 19.85 -8.63 -6.71
CA GLU A 395 21.26 -8.45 -7.04
C GLU A 395 21.67 -6.99 -7.27
N ILE A 396 20.74 -6.04 -7.25
CA ILE A 396 21.01 -4.60 -7.33
C ILE A 396 20.98 -3.98 -5.93
N GLU A 397 22.16 -3.80 -5.35
CA GLU A 397 22.35 -3.24 -4.00
C GLU A 397 22.06 -1.73 -3.91
N GLN A 398 22.24 -0.97 -5.01
CA GLN A 398 22.23 0.49 -4.94
C GLN A 398 20.87 1.12 -4.56
N PRO A 399 20.88 2.24 -3.83
CA PRO A 399 19.68 2.99 -3.48
C PRO A 399 19.16 3.83 -4.65
N PHE A 400 17.96 3.48 -5.11
CA PHE A 400 16.86 4.29 -5.66
C PHE A 400 17.07 5.45 -6.68
N ASP A 401 18.10 6.28 -6.60
CA ASP A 401 18.04 7.64 -7.18
C ASP A 401 17.99 7.69 -8.72
N GLU A 402 18.55 6.70 -9.42
CA GLU A 402 18.45 6.61 -10.90
C GLU A 402 17.11 5.99 -11.38
N PHE A 403 16.33 5.39 -10.47
CA PHE A 403 15.27 4.41 -10.79
C PHE A 403 13.88 5.00 -11.10
N LEU A 404 13.76 6.33 -11.20
CA LEU A 404 12.55 6.99 -11.70
C LEU A 404 12.75 7.72 -13.04
N GLY A 405 13.99 8.05 -13.42
CA GLY A 405 14.25 8.99 -14.53
C GLY A 405 15.25 8.57 -15.62
N GLY A 406 16.20 7.65 -15.37
CA GLY A 406 17.32 7.47 -16.32
C GLY A 406 18.04 6.12 -16.37
N GLY A 407 17.67 5.15 -15.53
CA GLY A 407 18.35 3.84 -15.50
C GLY A 407 18.36 3.10 -16.85
N SER A 408 19.46 2.38 -17.11
CA SER A 408 19.75 1.73 -18.40
C SER A 408 18.67 0.76 -18.88
N HIS A 409 18.73 0.40 -20.16
CA HIS A 409 17.86 -0.62 -20.76
C HIS A 409 17.86 -2.00 -20.04
N ARG A 410 18.85 -2.28 -19.16
CA ARG A 410 18.94 -3.53 -18.37
C ARG A 410 18.51 -3.42 -16.90
N GLY A 411 18.10 -2.25 -16.42
CA GLY A 411 17.61 -2.06 -15.04
C GLY A 411 17.45 -0.58 -14.72
N GLY A 412 16.30 -0.19 -14.15
CA GLY A 412 16.01 1.23 -13.92
C GLY A 412 14.60 1.64 -13.53
N SER A 413 13.62 0.76 -13.37
CA SER A 413 12.38 1.07 -12.62
C SER A 413 11.62 -0.21 -12.25
N THR A 414 11.12 -0.28 -11.02
CA THR A 414 10.27 -1.38 -10.52
C THR A 414 9.18 -0.81 -9.62
N TYR A 415 7.96 -1.34 -9.75
CA TYR A 415 6.82 -0.97 -8.91
C TYR A 415 7.07 -1.26 -7.43
N PHE A 416 7.54 -2.47 -7.12
CA PHE A 416 7.59 -2.98 -5.74
C PHE A 416 8.67 -2.29 -4.90
N ARG A 417 9.91 -2.16 -5.39
CA ARG A 417 10.93 -1.34 -4.70
C ARG A 417 10.67 0.16 -4.86
N GLY A 418 9.97 0.57 -5.94
CA GLY A 418 9.52 1.94 -6.20
C GLY A 418 8.98 2.62 -4.96
N TYR A 419 7.79 2.22 -4.55
CA TYR A 419 7.11 2.85 -3.43
C TYR A 419 7.62 2.42 -2.04
N THR A 420 8.82 1.82 -1.92
CA THR A 420 9.48 1.63 -0.61
C THR A 420 10.23 2.88 -0.12
N ARG A 421 10.60 3.80 -1.03
CA ARG A 421 11.32 5.05 -0.69
C ARG A 421 10.77 6.30 -1.38
N SER A 422 9.86 6.18 -2.35
CA SER A 422 9.07 7.29 -2.90
C SER A 422 7.59 7.17 -2.55
N MET A 423 6.91 8.31 -2.44
CA MET A 423 5.47 8.36 -2.16
C MET A 423 4.63 8.10 -3.41
N GLY A 424 3.48 7.45 -3.22
CA GLY A 424 2.40 7.30 -4.21
C GLY A 424 1.05 7.51 -3.52
N THR A 425 -0.05 7.07 -4.13
CA THR A 425 -1.32 6.93 -3.38
C THR A 425 -1.21 5.81 -2.35
N MET A 426 -2.08 5.85 -1.35
CA MET A 426 -2.04 4.96 -0.19
C MET A 426 -2.06 3.47 -0.58
N ASN A 427 -3.00 3.04 -1.42
CA ASN A 427 -3.06 1.68 -1.97
C ASN A 427 -1.81 1.25 -2.75
N PHE A 428 -1.29 2.09 -3.66
CA PHE A 428 -0.09 1.79 -4.45
C PHE A 428 1.09 1.53 -3.50
N THR A 429 1.26 2.41 -2.53
CA THR A 429 2.36 2.37 -1.56
C THR A 429 2.25 1.15 -0.64
N HIS A 430 1.06 0.87 -0.08
CA HIS A 430 0.82 -0.30 0.76
C HIS A 430 1.06 -1.62 0.00
N ASN A 431 0.52 -1.72 -1.22
CA ASN A 431 0.61 -2.90 -2.06
C ASN A 431 2.06 -3.21 -2.49
N ALA A 432 2.81 -2.18 -2.88
CA ALA A 432 4.22 -2.28 -3.23
C ALA A 432 5.09 -2.72 -2.03
N ASN A 433 4.89 -2.14 -0.85
CA ASN A 433 5.66 -2.51 0.35
C ASN A 433 5.34 -3.94 0.81
N MET A 434 4.08 -4.39 0.73
CA MET A 434 3.73 -5.77 1.05
C MET A 434 4.37 -6.77 0.07
N GLY A 435 4.31 -6.51 -1.24
CA GLY A 435 4.97 -7.35 -2.24
C GLY A 435 6.50 -7.34 -2.13
N ALA A 436 7.10 -6.20 -1.81
CA ALA A 436 8.54 -6.10 -1.55
C ALA A 436 8.96 -6.84 -0.27
N MET A 437 8.19 -6.73 0.81
CA MET A 437 8.47 -7.42 2.08
C MET A 437 8.34 -8.94 1.93
N LEU A 438 7.19 -9.44 1.47
CA LEU A 438 6.93 -10.88 1.35
C LEU A 438 7.72 -11.52 0.21
N GLY A 439 7.89 -10.83 -0.93
CA GLY A 439 8.75 -11.27 -2.01
C GLY A 439 10.23 -11.27 -1.62
N GLY A 440 10.69 -10.25 -0.87
CA GLY A 440 12.04 -10.20 -0.31
C GLY A 440 12.32 -11.34 0.66
N GLN A 441 11.34 -11.70 1.51
CA GLN A 441 11.39 -12.86 2.40
C GLN A 441 11.44 -14.18 1.61
N PHE A 442 10.63 -14.33 0.56
CA PHE A 442 10.65 -15.52 -0.31
C PHE A 442 11.97 -15.70 -1.07
N LEU A 443 12.63 -14.60 -1.46
CA LEU A 443 13.96 -14.58 -2.08
C LEU A 443 15.13 -14.60 -1.07
N ASN A 444 14.87 -14.53 0.23
CA ASN A 444 15.87 -14.38 1.31
C ASN A 444 16.81 -13.17 1.13
N SER A 445 16.29 -12.03 0.65
CA SER A 445 17.08 -10.81 0.36
C SER A 445 16.89 -9.74 1.44
N GLU A 446 17.83 -9.65 2.39
CA GLU A 446 17.77 -8.65 3.47
C GLU A 446 17.84 -7.20 2.94
N THR A 447 18.51 -6.96 1.82
CA THR A 447 18.53 -5.65 1.14
C THR A 447 17.14 -5.23 0.69
N VAL A 448 16.33 -6.15 0.15
CA VAL A 448 14.94 -5.84 -0.25
C VAL A 448 14.04 -5.69 0.98
N ILE A 449 14.19 -6.57 1.98
CA ILE A 449 13.46 -6.53 3.26
C ILE A 449 13.72 -5.21 4.00
N THR A 450 14.97 -4.75 4.08
CA THR A 450 15.36 -3.48 4.73
C THR A 450 14.77 -2.27 4.01
N ASN A 451 14.69 -2.30 2.68
CA ASN A 451 14.00 -1.24 1.92
C ASN A 451 12.49 -1.26 2.18
N ALA A 452 11.84 -2.43 2.13
CA ALA A 452 10.41 -2.56 2.45
C ALA A 452 10.09 -2.14 3.90
N ARG A 453 10.96 -2.49 4.87
CA ARG A 453 10.87 -2.08 6.28
C ARG A 453 10.88 -0.55 6.42
N TYR A 454 11.77 0.13 5.69
CA TYR A 454 11.81 1.59 5.66
C TYR A 454 10.47 2.19 5.18
N GLY A 455 9.89 1.65 4.11
CA GLY A 455 8.62 2.14 3.57
C GLY A 455 7.40 1.79 4.45
N VAL A 456 7.36 0.60 5.05
CA VAL A 456 6.32 0.21 6.02
C VAL A 456 6.28 1.19 7.20
N GLU A 457 7.44 1.61 7.71
CA GLU A 457 7.50 2.63 8.75
C GLU A 457 7.17 4.03 8.20
N ASN A 458 7.97 4.54 7.26
CA ASN A 458 7.98 5.98 6.95
C ASN A 458 6.84 6.41 6.02
N LEU A 459 6.34 5.50 5.19
CA LEU A 459 5.31 5.78 4.18
C LEU A 459 3.95 5.21 4.59
N LEU A 460 3.86 3.98 5.07
CA LEU A 460 2.58 3.38 5.49
C LEU A 460 2.19 3.89 6.87
N LEU A 461 2.98 3.55 7.90
CA LEU A 461 2.66 3.80 9.30
C LEU A 461 2.67 5.30 9.63
N ARG A 462 3.80 5.98 9.43
CA ARG A 462 3.94 7.42 9.69
C ARG A 462 3.10 8.28 8.76
N ALA A 463 3.31 8.20 7.45
CA ALA A 463 2.77 9.18 6.50
C ALA A 463 1.31 8.97 6.08
N HIS A 464 0.85 7.72 5.93
CA HIS A 464 -0.52 7.45 5.49
C HIS A 464 -1.52 7.18 6.63
N VAL A 465 -1.10 6.53 7.72
CA VAL A 465 -2.03 5.99 8.72
C VAL A 465 -2.06 6.78 10.03
N PHE A 466 -0.90 7.20 10.55
CA PHE A 466 -0.83 7.99 11.79
C PHE A 466 -0.59 9.49 11.57
N ALA A 467 -0.32 9.96 10.36
CA ALA A 467 -0.07 11.38 10.09
C ALA A 467 -1.22 12.32 10.47
N ASN A 468 -2.46 11.84 10.47
CA ASN A 468 -3.68 12.61 10.68
C ASN A 468 -4.74 11.72 11.34
N GLY A 469 -5.87 12.29 11.75
CA GLY A 469 -7.03 11.51 12.16
C GLY A 469 -7.67 10.71 11.02
N ALA A 470 -7.71 11.29 9.82
CA ALA A 470 -8.17 10.63 8.60
C ALA A 470 -6.97 10.18 7.75
N HIS A 471 -7.08 8.98 7.17
CA HIS A 471 -6.16 8.53 6.12
C HIS A 471 -6.77 8.80 4.74
N GLN A 472 -5.94 8.91 3.69
CA GLN A 472 -6.36 9.28 2.32
C GLN A 472 -7.55 8.45 1.80
N GLU A 473 -7.63 7.18 2.20
CA GLU A 473 -8.68 6.24 1.79
C GLU A 473 -9.87 6.13 2.75
N ILE A 474 -10.08 7.09 3.67
CA ILE A 474 -11.35 7.18 4.41
C ILE A 474 -12.48 7.49 3.41
N GLY A 475 -13.42 6.55 3.32
CA GLY A 475 -14.54 6.60 2.40
C GLY A 475 -14.25 6.18 0.96
N ASP A 476 -13.00 5.86 0.63
CA ASP A 476 -12.60 5.31 -0.66
C ASP A 476 -12.71 3.77 -0.61
N THR A 477 -13.95 3.28 -0.63
CA THR A 477 -14.25 1.85 -0.40
C THR A 477 -13.58 0.91 -1.40
N TYR A 478 -13.28 1.41 -2.61
CA TYR A 478 -12.58 0.72 -3.70
C TYR A 478 -11.09 0.51 -3.37
N TYR A 479 -10.36 1.57 -3.02
CA TYR A 479 -8.92 1.45 -2.74
C TYR A 479 -8.59 1.00 -1.30
N GLN A 480 -9.41 1.35 -0.31
CA GLN A 480 -9.18 1.02 1.10
C GLN A 480 -9.01 -0.50 1.33
N ALA A 481 -9.77 -1.33 0.62
CA ALA A 481 -9.68 -2.79 0.73
C ALA A 481 -8.30 -3.37 0.34
N LEU A 482 -7.61 -2.75 -0.61
CA LEU A 482 -6.28 -3.14 -1.05
C LEU A 482 -5.24 -2.80 0.01
N THR A 483 -5.32 -1.58 0.54
CA THR A 483 -4.53 -1.06 1.67
C THR A 483 -4.68 -1.94 2.92
N MET A 484 -5.92 -2.26 3.30
CA MET A 484 -6.22 -3.16 4.41
C MET A 484 -5.65 -4.55 4.16
N GLY A 485 -5.84 -5.13 2.97
CA GLY A 485 -5.29 -6.45 2.64
C GLY A 485 -3.77 -6.51 2.66
N ALA A 486 -3.07 -5.44 2.29
CA ALA A 486 -1.63 -5.33 2.44
C ALA A 486 -1.20 -5.25 3.93
N ALA A 487 -1.90 -4.46 4.76
CA ALA A 487 -1.63 -4.39 6.20
C ALA A 487 -1.89 -5.73 6.92
N GLY A 488 -3.02 -6.39 6.65
CA GLY A 488 -3.36 -7.71 7.20
C GLY A 488 -2.39 -8.80 6.75
N ALA A 489 -1.91 -8.74 5.50
CA ALA A 489 -0.85 -9.62 5.01
C ALA A 489 0.48 -9.43 5.77
N LEU A 490 0.88 -8.19 6.05
CA LEU A 490 2.07 -7.90 6.88
C LEU A 490 1.87 -8.39 8.32
N ALA A 491 0.72 -8.08 8.94
CA ALA A 491 0.37 -8.49 10.31
C ALA A 491 0.41 -10.01 10.53
N ARG A 492 0.18 -10.80 9.48
CA ARG A 492 0.08 -12.26 9.57
C ARG A 492 1.31 -13.00 9.06
N TYR A 493 1.96 -12.50 8.01
CA TYR A 493 2.97 -13.27 7.26
C TYR A 493 4.37 -12.63 7.25
N ALA A 494 4.56 -11.41 7.76
CA ALA A 494 5.91 -10.85 7.87
C ALA A 494 6.77 -11.70 8.84
N ALA A 495 7.93 -12.14 8.37
CA ALA A 495 8.80 -13.05 9.11
C ALA A 495 9.34 -12.46 10.43
N HIS A 496 9.80 -11.21 10.41
CA HIS A 496 10.42 -10.56 11.57
C HIS A 496 9.36 -9.93 12.51
N PRO A 497 9.45 -10.09 13.85
CA PRO A 497 8.43 -9.59 14.79
C PRO A 497 8.14 -8.08 14.69
N PHE A 498 9.17 -7.25 14.51
CA PHE A 498 8.99 -5.79 14.34
C PHE A 498 8.14 -5.43 13.11
N ASP A 499 8.41 -6.09 11.97
CA ASP A 499 7.68 -5.84 10.72
C ASP A 499 6.21 -6.32 10.84
N ARG A 500 6.01 -7.41 11.58
CA ARG A 500 4.69 -7.96 11.89
C ARG A 500 3.89 -7.04 12.82
N LEU A 501 4.52 -6.50 13.87
CA LEU A 501 3.89 -5.58 14.82
C LEU A 501 3.49 -4.26 14.13
N MET A 502 4.33 -3.70 13.25
CA MET A 502 3.91 -2.58 12.39
C MET A 502 2.69 -2.96 11.55
N GLY A 503 2.66 -4.18 10.98
CA GLY A 503 1.49 -4.73 10.29
C GLY A 503 0.22 -4.80 11.17
N SER A 504 0.32 -5.32 12.41
CA SER A 504 -0.79 -5.39 13.37
C SER A 504 -1.34 -4.01 13.71
N ILE A 505 -0.47 -3.03 13.95
CA ILE A 505 -0.85 -1.65 14.29
C ILE A 505 -1.48 -0.95 13.08
N LEU A 506 -0.94 -1.13 11.88
CA LEU A 506 -1.55 -0.69 10.62
C LEU A 506 -2.96 -1.27 10.44
N ARG A 507 -3.10 -2.60 10.57
CA ARG A 507 -4.38 -3.31 10.43
C ARG A 507 -5.42 -2.74 11.39
N ASP A 508 -5.11 -2.64 12.68
CA ASP A 508 -6.06 -2.22 13.71
C ASP A 508 -6.47 -0.75 13.52
N ARG A 509 -5.55 0.14 13.14
CA ARG A 509 -5.81 1.56 12.89
C ARG A 509 -6.57 1.83 11.57
N LEU A 510 -6.54 0.89 10.62
CA LEU A 510 -7.37 0.89 9.41
C LEU A 510 -8.77 0.28 9.65
N VAL A 511 -8.88 -0.69 10.56
CA VAL A 511 -10.13 -1.37 10.93
C VAL A 511 -11.00 -0.51 11.86
N GLU A 512 -10.43 0.31 12.75
CA GLU A 512 -11.23 1.15 13.66
C GLU A 512 -12.11 2.18 12.93
N PRO A 513 -11.63 2.98 11.96
CA PRO A 513 -12.49 3.90 11.22
C PRO A 513 -13.64 3.19 10.50
N LEU A 514 -13.34 2.03 9.92
CA LEU A 514 -14.30 1.18 9.22
C LEU A 514 -15.46 0.74 10.15
N ILE A 515 -15.14 0.25 11.35
CA ILE A 515 -16.15 -0.08 12.39
C ILE A 515 -16.92 1.18 12.82
N SER A 516 -16.21 2.28 13.05
CA SER A 516 -16.77 3.49 13.66
C SER A 516 -17.69 4.27 12.74
N MET A 517 -17.57 4.13 11.41
CA MET A 517 -18.45 4.77 10.41
C MET A 517 -19.58 3.85 9.90
N TYR A 518 -19.63 2.58 10.36
CA TYR A 518 -20.68 1.62 10.01
C TYR A 518 -21.90 1.73 10.94
N HIS A 519 -23.08 1.99 10.38
CA HIS A 519 -24.35 1.99 11.13
C HIS A 519 -25.05 0.62 11.01
N PRO A 520 -25.12 -0.21 12.07
CA PRO A 520 -25.64 -1.58 11.97
C PRO A 520 -27.12 -1.65 11.54
N GLY A 521 -27.96 -0.73 12.00
CA GLY A 521 -29.37 -0.63 11.54
C GLY A 521 -29.55 -0.37 10.05
N LEU A 522 -28.65 0.41 9.42
CA LEU A 522 -28.68 0.71 7.97
C LEU A 522 -27.96 -0.36 7.13
N ARG A 523 -27.11 -1.20 7.75
CA ARG A 523 -26.10 -2.03 7.08
C ARG A 523 -25.21 -1.28 6.08
N ARG A 524 -25.06 0.04 6.23
CA ARG A 524 -24.21 0.91 5.40
C ARG A 524 -23.13 1.58 6.24
N MET A 525 -22.05 1.98 5.57
CA MET A 525 -21.13 2.99 6.09
C MET A 525 -21.60 4.36 5.64
N THR A 526 -21.47 5.38 6.49
CA THR A 526 -21.81 6.77 6.12
C THR A 526 -20.61 7.65 6.34
N HIS A 527 -19.99 8.07 5.24
CA HIS A 527 -18.76 8.87 5.21
C HIS A 527 -18.79 9.81 3.99
N PRO A 528 -18.09 10.95 4.02
CA PRO A 528 -17.75 11.70 2.81
C PRO A 528 -16.85 10.86 1.89
N MET A 529 -16.56 11.35 0.68
CA MET A 529 -15.71 10.61 -0.27
C MET A 529 -14.82 11.52 -1.11
N GLY A 530 -13.53 11.22 -1.13
CA GLY A 530 -12.54 11.92 -1.96
C GLY A 530 -12.56 11.47 -3.42
N ARG A 531 -12.53 10.15 -3.68
CA ARG A 531 -12.39 9.52 -5.01
C ARG A 531 -13.47 8.45 -5.21
N GLY A 532 -13.97 8.28 -6.44
CA GLY A 532 -15.02 7.31 -6.79
C GLY A 532 -16.23 7.96 -7.47
N SER A 533 -17.35 7.24 -7.58
CA SER A 533 -18.64 7.81 -8.03
C SER A 533 -19.60 7.93 -6.85
N PHE A 534 -20.36 9.01 -6.74
CA PHE A 534 -21.35 9.18 -5.66
C PHE A 534 -22.38 8.05 -5.61
N THR A 535 -22.61 7.35 -6.74
CA THR A 535 -23.46 6.16 -6.84
C THR A 535 -22.96 4.96 -6.03
N TYR A 536 -21.70 4.97 -5.57
CA TYR A 536 -21.13 3.93 -4.71
C TYR A 536 -21.75 3.93 -3.30
N HIS A 537 -22.20 5.10 -2.81
CA HIS A 537 -22.88 5.22 -1.50
C HIS A 537 -24.24 4.52 -1.46
N LEU A 538 -24.86 4.28 -2.62
CA LEU A 538 -26.21 3.73 -2.74
C LEU A 538 -26.25 2.21 -2.53
N LEU A 539 -25.30 1.47 -3.12
CA LEU A 539 -25.26 -0.01 -3.04
C LEU A 539 -23.85 -0.59 -2.90
N LEU A 540 -22.89 -0.18 -3.75
CA LEU A 540 -21.70 -0.96 -4.09
C LEU A 540 -20.94 -1.52 -2.88
N GLN A 541 -20.95 -2.85 -2.75
CA GLN A 541 -20.32 -3.56 -1.64
C GLN A 541 -18.91 -3.97 -2.04
N GLU A 542 -17.99 -3.01 -1.97
CA GLU A 542 -16.55 -3.24 -2.15
C GLU A 542 -15.89 -3.89 -0.93
N GLY A 543 -14.61 -4.24 -1.05
CA GLY A 543 -13.86 -5.00 -0.03
C GLY A 543 -13.90 -4.45 1.41
N SER A 544 -14.11 -3.16 1.64
CA SER A 544 -14.37 -2.61 2.98
C SER A 544 -15.64 -3.18 3.63
N TYR A 545 -16.71 -3.41 2.85
CA TYR A 545 -17.90 -4.12 3.32
C TYR A 545 -17.62 -5.61 3.57
N HIS A 546 -16.76 -6.25 2.77
CA HIS A 546 -16.33 -7.63 3.00
C HIS A 546 -15.53 -7.75 4.31
N VAL A 547 -14.66 -6.80 4.66
CA VAL A 547 -13.97 -6.80 5.97
C VAL A 547 -14.99 -6.64 7.10
N LEU A 548 -15.87 -5.63 7.03
CA LEU A 548 -16.94 -5.42 8.01
C LEU A 548 -17.82 -6.66 8.21
N HIS A 549 -18.09 -7.41 7.15
CA HIS A 549 -18.91 -8.62 7.21
C HIS A 549 -18.32 -9.65 8.18
N THR A 550 -16.99 -9.77 8.26
CA THR A 550 -16.30 -10.64 9.23
C THR A 550 -16.28 -10.11 10.67
N LEU A 551 -16.67 -8.85 10.90
CA LEU A 551 -16.64 -8.18 12.20
C LEU A 551 -18.06 -7.97 12.79
N SER A 552 -19.10 -8.16 11.97
CA SER A 552 -20.52 -8.06 12.33
C SER A 552 -21.16 -9.46 12.48
N PRO A 553 -21.58 -9.86 13.69
CA PRO A 553 -22.39 -11.07 13.88
C PRO A 553 -23.64 -11.10 13.00
N SER A 554 -24.30 -9.96 12.80
CA SER A 554 -25.50 -9.84 11.95
C SER A 554 -25.19 -9.96 10.46
N GLY A 555 -23.96 -9.64 10.05
CA GLY A 555 -23.55 -9.52 8.65
C GLY A 555 -23.95 -8.18 8.04
N THR A 556 -23.09 -7.65 7.19
CA THR A 556 -23.21 -6.29 6.59
C THR A 556 -23.69 -6.29 5.13
N LEU A 557 -23.79 -7.47 4.51
CA LEU A 557 -24.07 -7.61 3.09
C LEU A 557 -25.58 -7.80 2.84
N ILE A 558 -26.04 -7.22 1.74
CA ILE A 558 -27.40 -7.32 1.21
C ILE A 558 -27.37 -7.77 -0.26
N HIS A 559 -28.52 -8.14 -0.82
CA HIS A 559 -28.67 -8.63 -2.21
C HIS A 559 -27.82 -9.86 -2.60
N LEU A 560 -27.39 -10.67 -1.63
CA LEU A 560 -26.62 -11.90 -1.91
C LEU A 560 -27.41 -12.96 -2.70
N ASN A 561 -28.75 -12.91 -2.62
CA ASN A 561 -29.65 -13.78 -3.39
C ASN A 561 -29.86 -13.29 -4.83
N ASP A 562 -29.58 -12.02 -5.11
CA ASP A 562 -29.74 -11.37 -6.43
C ASP A 562 -28.46 -11.48 -7.29
N LEU A 563 -27.44 -12.17 -6.76
CA LEU A 563 -26.20 -12.46 -7.46
C LEU A 563 -26.42 -13.50 -8.57
N LYS A 564 -25.80 -13.28 -9.73
CA LYS A 564 -25.82 -14.21 -10.86
C LYS A 564 -25.24 -15.58 -10.44
N PRO A 565 -25.74 -16.71 -10.96
CA PRO A 565 -25.13 -18.02 -10.72
C PRO A 565 -23.74 -18.15 -11.35
N GLU A 566 -23.60 -17.73 -12.60
CA GLU A 566 -22.33 -17.71 -13.33
C GLU A 566 -21.63 -16.36 -13.10
N ARG A 567 -20.37 -16.41 -12.62
CA ARG A 567 -19.61 -15.23 -12.18
C ARG A 567 -18.19 -15.27 -12.72
N GLN A 568 -17.82 -14.22 -13.45
CA GLN A 568 -16.46 -13.95 -13.90
C GLN A 568 -15.88 -12.76 -13.12
N ARG A 569 -14.57 -12.53 -13.22
CA ARG A 569 -13.85 -11.44 -12.53
C ARG A 569 -14.05 -10.05 -13.15
N THR A 570 -15.31 -9.61 -13.23
CA THR A 570 -15.69 -8.24 -13.64
C THR A 570 -16.88 -7.71 -12.81
N PRO A 571 -17.05 -6.38 -12.61
CA PRO A 571 -18.09 -5.88 -11.71
C PRO A 571 -19.50 -6.15 -12.25
N GLY A 572 -19.67 -6.22 -13.58
CA GLY A 572 -20.96 -6.51 -14.22
C GLY A 572 -21.40 -7.97 -14.13
N THR A 573 -20.52 -8.89 -13.70
CA THR A 573 -20.81 -10.33 -13.61
C THR A 573 -21.21 -10.82 -12.21
N TRP A 574 -21.13 -9.99 -11.17
CA TRP A 574 -21.75 -10.31 -9.87
C TRP A 574 -23.27 -10.25 -9.90
N GLY A 575 -23.85 -9.20 -10.50
CA GLY A 575 -25.29 -8.91 -10.49
C GLY A 575 -25.56 -7.43 -10.25
N SER A 576 -26.80 -6.99 -10.49
CA SER A 576 -27.19 -5.58 -10.34
C SER A 576 -28.67 -5.40 -9.95
N VAL A 577 -28.94 -4.37 -9.15
CA VAL A 577 -30.27 -3.97 -8.67
C VAL A 577 -30.45 -2.47 -8.93
N HIS A 578 -31.59 -2.04 -9.49
CA HIS A 578 -31.82 -0.67 -9.98
C HIS A 578 -30.70 -0.08 -10.88
N GLY A 579 -29.97 -0.94 -11.61
CA GLY A 579 -28.82 -0.55 -12.45
C GLY A 579 -27.51 -0.32 -11.70
N LEU A 580 -27.47 -0.56 -10.38
CA LEU A 580 -26.30 -0.49 -9.52
C LEU A 580 -25.70 -1.88 -9.32
N THR A 581 -24.38 -1.99 -9.30
CA THR A 581 -23.65 -3.26 -9.07
C THR A 581 -23.71 -3.69 -7.60
N ILE A 582 -23.93 -4.98 -7.33
CA ILE A 582 -24.08 -5.53 -5.97
C ILE A 582 -22.74 -5.64 -5.20
N LEU A 583 -21.71 -6.24 -5.81
CA LEU A 583 -20.39 -6.46 -5.19
C LEU A 583 -19.26 -5.85 -6.02
N GLY A 584 -18.19 -5.44 -5.33
CA GLY A 584 -16.97 -4.90 -5.92
C GLY A 584 -15.88 -5.93 -6.22
N ASP A 585 -14.80 -5.47 -6.88
CA ASP A 585 -13.80 -6.31 -7.55
C ASP A 585 -12.35 -6.12 -7.06
N GLU A 586 -11.99 -4.98 -6.46
CA GLU A 586 -10.59 -4.75 -6.02
C GLU A 586 -10.29 -5.40 -4.66
N GLY A 587 -11.31 -5.59 -3.82
CA GLY A 587 -11.23 -6.46 -2.64
C GLY A 587 -12.15 -7.68 -2.75
N PRO A 588 -11.87 -8.69 -3.61
CA PRO A 588 -12.75 -9.84 -3.82
C PRO A 588 -13.14 -10.54 -2.50
N PRO A 589 -14.39 -10.99 -2.32
CA PRO A 589 -14.82 -11.64 -1.08
C PRO A 589 -13.95 -12.84 -0.72
N GLU A 590 -13.62 -13.67 -1.71
CA GLU A 590 -12.68 -14.79 -1.62
C GLU A 590 -11.34 -14.41 -0.97
N ARG A 591 -10.74 -13.30 -1.40
CA ARG A 591 -9.45 -12.78 -0.92
C ARG A 591 -9.57 -12.28 0.52
N ILE A 592 -10.65 -11.56 0.81
CA ILE A 592 -10.89 -10.97 2.14
C ILE A 592 -11.17 -12.07 3.18
N GLY A 593 -11.90 -13.13 2.80
CA GLY A 593 -12.12 -14.32 3.63
C GLY A 593 -10.87 -15.19 3.80
N LEU A 594 -9.93 -15.21 2.84
CA LEU A 594 -8.65 -15.92 2.98
C LEU A 594 -7.67 -15.22 3.95
N LEU A 595 -7.61 -13.89 3.91
CA LEU A 595 -6.74 -13.09 4.79
C LEU A 595 -7.23 -13.02 6.24
N ALA A 596 -8.55 -13.14 6.48
CA ALA A 596 -9.20 -13.09 7.79
C ALA A 596 -8.64 -14.11 8.82
N PRO A 597 -8.67 -13.82 10.15
CA PRO A 597 -9.37 -12.70 10.80
C PRO A 597 -8.68 -11.34 10.66
N TRP A 598 -9.48 -10.27 10.79
CA TRP A 598 -9.05 -8.87 10.60
C TRP A 598 -8.76 -8.13 11.92
N VAL A 599 -8.95 -8.81 13.04
CA VAL A 599 -8.62 -8.39 14.41
C VAL A 599 -8.07 -9.60 15.16
N GLU A 600 -7.41 -9.38 16.30
CA GLU A 600 -6.95 -10.52 17.12
C GLU A 600 -8.12 -11.34 17.65
N ILE A 601 -7.94 -12.67 17.69
CA ILE A 601 -8.99 -13.63 18.03
C ILE A 601 -9.63 -13.34 19.41
N PRO A 602 -8.89 -13.02 20.49
CA PRO A 602 -9.49 -12.63 21.78
C PRO A 602 -10.34 -11.35 21.74
N LEU A 603 -10.13 -10.48 20.75
CA LEU A 603 -10.88 -9.23 20.58
C LEU A 603 -12.13 -9.39 19.72
N ALA A 604 -12.39 -10.56 19.12
CA ALA A 604 -13.48 -10.74 18.15
C ALA A 604 -14.87 -10.34 18.69
N ASP A 605 -15.28 -10.86 19.85
CA ASP A 605 -16.57 -10.51 20.46
C ASP A 605 -16.61 -9.07 21.01
N LYS A 606 -15.45 -8.52 21.39
CA LYS A 606 -15.32 -7.12 21.82
C LYS A 606 -15.50 -6.17 20.64
N ILE A 607 -14.92 -6.49 19.49
CA ILE A 607 -15.09 -5.79 18.22
C ILE A 607 -16.54 -5.91 17.71
N ALA A 608 -17.17 -7.07 17.86
CA ALA A 608 -18.60 -7.22 17.58
C ALA A 608 -19.46 -6.27 18.43
N SER A 609 -19.13 -6.06 19.71
CA SER A 609 -19.88 -5.16 20.60
C SER A 609 -19.86 -3.69 20.14
N VAL A 610 -18.79 -3.23 19.47
CA VAL A 610 -18.70 -1.87 18.89
C VAL A 610 -19.08 -1.81 17.40
N THR A 611 -19.21 -2.96 16.74
CA THR A 611 -19.67 -3.07 15.34
C THR A 611 -21.20 -3.07 15.28
N ASP A 612 -21.84 -4.06 15.91
CA ASP A 612 -23.30 -4.24 15.92
C ASP A 612 -23.96 -3.64 17.17
N GLY A 613 -23.31 -3.72 18.33
CA GLY A 613 -23.85 -3.29 19.63
C GLY A 613 -23.79 -1.78 19.92
N LYS A 614 -23.82 -0.94 18.87
CA LYS A 614 -23.68 0.53 19.02
C LYS A 614 -24.82 1.14 19.84
N THR A 615 -24.45 1.95 20.83
CA THR A 615 -25.35 2.87 21.54
C THR A 615 -25.39 4.22 20.84
N TYR A 616 -26.57 4.83 20.74
CA TYR A 616 -26.78 6.13 20.11
C TYR A 616 -27.09 7.22 21.15
N PRO A 617 -26.73 8.50 20.91
CA PRO A 617 -26.02 9.01 19.73
C PRO A 617 -24.56 8.53 19.66
N TRP A 618 -24.08 8.29 18.44
CA TRP A 618 -22.72 7.81 18.17
C TRP A 618 -22.01 8.83 17.29
N GLN A 619 -20.95 9.49 17.77
CA GLN A 619 -20.23 10.53 17.03
C GLN A 619 -18.72 10.25 16.91
N VAL A 620 -18.19 10.48 15.72
CA VAL A 620 -16.79 10.34 15.31
C VAL A 620 -16.29 11.69 14.80
N PHE A 621 -15.10 12.08 15.24
CA PHE A 621 -14.33 13.20 14.72
C PHE A 621 -12.95 12.72 14.25
N ALA A 622 -12.46 13.29 13.15
CA ALA A 622 -11.09 13.13 12.70
C ALA A 622 -10.58 14.40 11.99
N ARG A 623 -9.36 14.84 12.30
CA ARG A 623 -8.63 15.82 11.50
C ARG A 623 -8.18 15.21 10.18
N ASP A 624 -8.24 15.97 9.09
CA ASP A 624 -7.80 15.53 7.78
C ASP A 624 -6.87 16.54 7.11
N SER A 625 -5.61 16.14 6.94
CA SER A 625 -4.64 16.76 6.04
C SER A 625 -4.01 15.68 5.15
N SER A 626 -4.83 14.75 4.64
CA SER A 626 -4.38 13.67 3.76
C SER A 626 -3.77 14.24 2.45
N PRO A 627 -2.71 13.61 1.89
CA PRO A 627 -2.11 14.06 0.64
C PRO A 627 -3.15 14.18 -0.48
N GLY A 628 -3.20 15.36 -1.11
CA GLY A 628 -4.18 15.70 -2.13
C GLY A 628 -5.49 16.34 -1.62
N CYS A 629 -5.66 16.59 -0.32
CA CYS A 629 -6.80 17.34 0.24
C CYS A 629 -6.36 18.74 0.72
N LEU A 630 -7.29 19.62 1.11
CA LEU A 630 -6.90 20.86 1.81
C LEU A 630 -6.42 20.53 3.25
N PRO A 631 -5.40 21.22 3.78
CA PRO A 631 -4.88 20.97 5.12
C PRO A 631 -5.82 21.48 6.22
N ASN A 632 -5.67 20.94 7.42
CA ASN A 632 -6.42 21.30 8.63
C ASN A 632 -7.94 21.06 8.52
N GLY A 633 -8.35 20.08 7.71
CA GLY A 633 -9.74 19.67 7.57
C GLY A 633 -10.30 18.94 8.79
N SER A 634 -11.62 18.80 8.80
CA SER A 634 -12.38 18.06 9.80
C SER A 634 -13.38 17.13 9.12
N HIS A 635 -13.28 15.83 9.40
CA HIS A 635 -14.30 14.84 9.10
C HIS A 635 -15.14 14.61 10.35
N VAL A 636 -16.46 14.74 10.22
CA VAL A 636 -17.43 14.43 11.27
C VAL A 636 -18.38 13.34 10.77
N ASN A 637 -18.69 12.36 11.60
CA ASN A 637 -19.79 11.43 11.36
C ASN A 637 -20.58 11.24 12.65
N ALA A 638 -21.90 11.39 12.58
CA ALA A 638 -22.84 11.15 13.66
C ALA A 638 -23.90 10.13 13.22
N MET A 639 -24.41 9.36 14.18
CA MET A 639 -25.52 8.43 13.98
C MET A 639 -26.56 8.62 15.08
N GLY A 640 -27.81 8.80 14.65
CA GLY A 640 -29.00 8.56 15.47
C GLY A 640 -29.38 7.08 15.43
N ARG A 641 -30.60 6.72 15.85
CA ARG A 641 -31.03 5.32 15.88
C ARG A 641 -31.47 4.80 14.51
N ASN A 642 -31.99 5.70 13.67
CA ASN A 642 -32.51 5.38 12.34
C ASN A 642 -31.78 6.10 11.19
N TYR A 643 -30.79 6.94 11.49
CA TYR A 643 -30.07 7.75 10.50
C TYR A 643 -28.59 7.89 10.84
N ALA A 644 -27.78 8.22 9.82
CA ALA A 644 -26.43 8.73 9.95
C ALA A 644 -26.24 9.99 9.10
N LEU A 645 -25.38 10.90 9.56
CA LEU A 645 -24.98 12.13 8.89
C LEU A 645 -23.45 12.24 8.95
N ALA A 646 -22.79 12.49 7.83
CA ALA A 646 -21.34 12.67 7.78
C ALA A 646 -20.94 13.84 6.87
N SER A 647 -19.87 14.54 7.24
CA SER A 647 -19.39 15.72 6.53
C SER A 647 -17.86 15.88 6.55
N ARG A 648 -17.32 16.53 5.51
CA ARG A 648 -15.95 17.09 5.45
C ARG A 648 -15.94 18.47 4.79
N ASP A 649 -15.10 19.34 5.32
CA ASP A 649 -14.89 20.72 4.82
C ASP A 649 -13.77 20.85 3.79
N ASN A 650 -12.78 19.95 3.81
CA ASN A 650 -11.49 20.10 3.14
C ASN A 650 -11.33 19.47 1.75
N ALA A 651 -12.44 19.21 1.06
CA ALA A 651 -12.43 18.70 -0.30
C ALA A 651 -11.87 19.74 -1.29
N ASN A 652 -11.02 19.30 -2.22
CA ASN A 652 -10.47 20.12 -3.32
C ASN A 652 -10.79 19.47 -4.68
N TYR A 653 -10.19 19.97 -5.77
CA TYR A 653 -10.44 19.47 -7.13
C TYR A 653 -10.16 17.96 -7.31
N ASP A 654 -9.00 17.48 -6.87
CA ASP A 654 -8.57 16.08 -7.07
C ASP A 654 -9.25 15.11 -6.08
N TYR A 655 -9.70 15.60 -4.92
CA TYR A 655 -10.32 14.83 -3.85
C TYR A 655 -11.59 15.53 -3.32
N GLY A 656 -12.74 15.30 -3.96
CA GLY A 656 -13.98 16.03 -3.62
C GLY A 656 -15.29 15.56 -4.26
N VAL A 657 -15.49 14.26 -4.45
CA VAL A 657 -16.72 13.71 -5.08
C VAL A 657 -17.98 13.99 -4.25
N SER A 658 -17.91 13.90 -2.91
CA SER A 658 -19.06 14.19 -2.04
C SER A 658 -18.62 14.66 -0.65
N SER A 659 -18.92 15.92 -0.29
CA SER A 659 -18.54 16.51 1.00
C SER A 659 -19.46 16.15 2.16
N ILE A 660 -20.78 16.05 1.93
CA ILE A 660 -21.79 15.84 2.97
C ILE A 660 -22.79 14.80 2.50
N ILE A 661 -23.03 13.79 3.34
CA ILE A 661 -23.95 12.67 3.07
C ILE A 661 -24.76 12.36 4.32
N ALA A 662 -26.05 12.12 4.15
CA ALA A 662 -26.88 11.46 5.17
C ALA A 662 -27.55 10.21 4.59
N GLN A 663 -27.79 9.22 5.44
CA GLN A 663 -28.52 8.01 5.09
C GLN A 663 -29.48 7.64 6.22
N TRP A 664 -30.66 7.14 5.87
CA TRP A 664 -31.64 6.66 6.83
C TRP A 664 -32.49 5.53 6.24
N ARG A 665 -33.14 4.79 7.14
CA ARG A 665 -34.01 3.65 6.82
C ARG A 665 -35.47 4.02 6.97
N HIS A 666 -36.33 3.51 6.09
CA HIS A 666 -37.76 3.81 6.13
C HIS A 666 -38.48 3.13 7.32
N LYS A 667 -37.91 2.06 7.87
CA LYS A 667 -38.49 1.25 8.95
C LYS A 667 -37.47 1.02 10.09
N PRO A 668 -37.86 0.80 11.35
CA PRO A 668 -36.94 0.66 12.49
C PRO A 668 -36.23 -0.71 12.55
N GLU A 669 -36.60 -1.66 11.70
CA GLU A 669 -35.91 -2.94 11.50
C GLU A 669 -34.53 -2.75 10.84
N GLN A 670 -33.68 -3.78 10.89
CA GLN A 670 -32.41 -3.75 10.17
C GLN A 670 -32.67 -3.86 8.65
N VAL A 671 -32.04 -2.98 7.87
CA VAL A 671 -32.14 -2.94 6.40
C VAL A 671 -31.77 -4.29 5.77
N ALA A 672 -32.61 -4.76 4.84
CA ALA A 672 -32.37 -5.97 4.06
C ALA A 672 -32.08 -5.67 2.56
N SER A 673 -32.49 -4.50 2.08
CA SER A 673 -32.53 -4.12 0.66
C SER A 673 -32.23 -2.63 0.49
N VAL A 674 -31.67 -2.17 -0.63
CA VAL A 674 -31.48 -0.71 -0.85
C VAL A 674 -32.78 0.06 -1.03
N GLU A 675 -33.87 -0.66 -1.26
CA GLU A 675 -35.25 -0.20 -1.32
C GLU A 675 -35.80 0.19 0.07
N ASP A 676 -35.19 -0.27 1.17
CA ASP A 676 -35.50 0.17 2.55
C ASP A 676 -34.76 1.46 2.96
N LEU A 677 -33.92 2.02 2.06
CA LEU A 677 -33.01 3.13 2.33
C LEU A 677 -33.33 4.39 1.53
N SER A 678 -32.95 5.51 2.13
CA SER A 678 -32.83 6.82 1.49
C SER A 678 -31.42 7.37 1.72
N THR A 679 -30.86 8.01 0.69
CA THR A 679 -29.53 8.65 0.73
C THR A 679 -29.63 10.09 0.26
N LEU A 680 -29.25 11.02 1.12
CA LEU A 680 -29.09 12.45 0.83
C LEU A 680 -27.62 12.76 0.56
N ILE A 681 -27.33 13.46 -0.53
CA ILE A 681 -25.99 13.95 -0.88
C ILE A 681 -26.08 15.44 -1.14
N VAL A 682 -25.26 16.25 -0.47
CA VAL A 682 -25.16 17.69 -0.75
C VAL A 682 -23.92 17.95 -1.60
N GLY A 683 -24.14 18.62 -2.73
CA GLY A 683 -23.12 19.01 -3.71
C GLY A 683 -23.37 20.43 -4.23
N PHE A 684 -22.55 20.87 -5.17
CA PHE A 684 -22.68 22.19 -5.79
C PHE A 684 -22.52 22.07 -7.29
N CYS A 685 -23.54 22.47 -8.03
CA CYS A 685 -23.75 22.11 -9.43
C CYS A 685 -24.18 23.33 -10.26
N SER A 686 -24.45 23.11 -11.54
CA SER A 686 -24.93 24.13 -12.48
C SER A 686 -26.09 23.60 -13.33
N ASN A 687 -26.75 24.50 -14.08
CA ASN A 687 -27.67 24.17 -15.17
C ASN A 687 -28.76 23.14 -14.79
N GLU A 688 -29.38 23.31 -13.61
CA GLU A 688 -30.46 22.47 -13.01
C GLU A 688 -30.19 20.96 -12.90
N ARG A 689 -28.93 20.52 -13.02
CA ARG A 689 -28.54 19.11 -12.97
C ARG A 689 -27.63 18.84 -11.77
N PHE A 690 -27.65 17.60 -11.28
CA PHE A 690 -26.63 17.16 -10.33
C PHE A 690 -25.30 16.86 -11.04
N ALA A 691 -24.20 16.84 -10.29
CA ALA A 691 -22.89 16.49 -10.79
C ALA A 691 -22.89 15.12 -11.50
N ARG A 692 -22.13 15.01 -12.61
CA ARG A 692 -21.97 13.76 -13.37
C ARG A 692 -21.23 12.71 -12.52
N GLU A 693 -21.36 11.42 -12.83
CA GLU A 693 -20.52 10.39 -12.19
C GLU A 693 -19.03 10.75 -12.31
N LEU A 694 -18.27 10.53 -11.23
CA LEU A 694 -16.85 10.95 -11.04
C LEU A 694 -16.58 12.47 -11.01
N ALA A 695 -17.57 13.35 -11.17
CA ALA A 695 -17.36 14.79 -11.08
C ALA A 695 -17.25 15.28 -9.63
N ASN A 696 -16.50 16.37 -9.43
CA ASN A 696 -16.36 17.01 -8.13
C ASN A 696 -17.64 17.78 -7.77
N SER A 697 -18.10 17.66 -6.51
CA SER A 697 -19.22 18.47 -6.00
C SER A 697 -18.97 19.05 -4.60
N GLY A 698 -17.86 18.69 -3.93
CA GLY A 698 -17.55 19.05 -2.54
C GLY A 698 -16.91 20.43 -2.35
N GLY A 699 -16.42 20.69 -1.12
CA GLY A 699 -15.72 21.93 -0.76
C GLY A 699 -16.62 22.97 -0.08
N PHE A 700 -17.33 22.57 0.97
CA PHE A 700 -18.19 23.44 1.79
C PHE A 700 -17.45 23.88 3.06
N GLY A 701 -17.69 25.10 3.54
CA GLY A 701 -17.46 25.40 4.96
C GLY A 701 -18.52 24.70 5.79
N VAL A 702 -18.11 23.83 6.73
CA VAL A 702 -19.04 22.99 7.50
C VAL A 702 -18.79 23.07 9.02
N LEU A 703 -19.91 23.17 9.74
CA LEU A 703 -20.04 22.88 11.17
C LEU A 703 -21.13 21.81 11.36
N GLN A 704 -20.76 20.65 11.92
CA GLN A 704 -21.71 19.58 12.28
C GLN A 704 -21.67 19.30 13.78
N ALA A 705 -22.84 19.13 14.40
CA ALA A 705 -23.03 18.69 15.77
C ALA A 705 -24.18 17.67 15.81
N GLY A 706 -23.88 16.39 16.03
CA GLY A 706 -24.86 15.31 15.94
C GLY A 706 -25.55 15.27 14.57
N GLY A 707 -26.89 15.24 14.58
CA GLY A 707 -27.75 15.33 13.39
C GLY A 707 -27.97 16.74 12.83
N LYS A 708 -27.40 17.79 13.46
CA LYS A 708 -27.48 19.20 13.03
C LYS A 708 -26.22 19.60 12.26
N LEU A 709 -26.39 20.30 11.14
CA LEU A 709 -25.30 20.72 10.28
C LEU A 709 -25.59 22.07 9.61
N ILE A 710 -24.58 22.94 9.60
CA ILE A 710 -24.51 24.14 8.77
C ILE A 710 -23.50 23.85 7.66
N ALA A 711 -23.90 24.03 6.40
CA ALA A 711 -22.98 24.01 5.28
C ALA A 711 -23.23 25.20 4.36
N LEU A 712 -22.16 25.96 4.07
CA LEU A 712 -22.17 27.08 3.15
C LEU A 712 -20.96 26.95 2.22
N LYS A 713 -21.17 27.05 0.90
CA LYS A 713 -20.10 26.91 -0.10
C LYS A 713 -19.98 28.15 -0.97
N ALA A 714 -18.75 28.64 -1.03
CA ALA A 714 -18.25 29.60 -2.00
C ALA A 714 -18.31 29.08 -3.44
N LEU A 715 -18.09 29.98 -4.40
CA LEU A 715 -17.86 29.61 -5.79
C LEU A 715 -16.81 28.49 -5.95
N PRO A 716 -17.07 27.44 -6.73
CA PRO A 716 -16.04 26.48 -7.09
C PRO A 716 -14.93 27.16 -7.88
N ASP A 717 -13.71 26.64 -7.78
CA ASP A 717 -12.63 27.04 -8.68
C ASP A 717 -13.07 26.81 -10.14
N LEU A 718 -13.03 27.86 -10.94
CA LEU A 718 -13.50 27.87 -12.33
C LEU A 718 -12.58 27.02 -13.24
N ASN A 719 -11.45 26.56 -12.72
CA ASN A 719 -10.60 25.55 -13.35
C ASN A 719 -11.14 24.11 -13.21
N GLN A 720 -12.18 23.87 -12.42
CA GLN A 720 -12.78 22.53 -12.26
C GLN A 720 -13.38 22.02 -13.58
N SER A 721 -13.04 20.79 -13.93
CA SER A 721 -13.44 20.11 -15.18
C SER A 721 -14.95 19.99 -15.39
N ALA A 722 -15.74 20.05 -14.32
CA ALA A 722 -17.21 20.06 -14.38
C ALA A 722 -17.77 21.31 -15.08
N PHE A 723 -17.20 22.50 -14.84
CA PHE A 723 -17.69 23.76 -15.40
C PHE A 723 -16.96 24.17 -16.69
N ARG A 724 -15.68 23.78 -16.84
CA ARG A 724 -14.87 24.01 -18.06
C ARG A 724 -15.48 23.43 -19.36
N ASN A 725 -16.46 22.54 -19.27
CA ASN A 725 -17.03 21.80 -20.41
C ASN A 725 -18.50 22.12 -20.72
N GLU A 726 -19.14 23.05 -19.99
CA GLU A 726 -20.52 23.47 -20.26
C GLU A 726 -20.56 24.41 -21.48
N LYS A 727 -20.65 23.80 -22.67
CA LYS A 727 -20.60 24.46 -23.99
C LYS A 727 -21.62 25.58 -24.19
N ASP A 728 -22.76 25.46 -23.52
CA ASP A 728 -23.89 26.38 -23.63
C ASP A 728 -23.82 27.51 -22.57
N GLY A 729 -22.77 27.51 -21.74
CA GLY A 729 -22.55 28.44 -20.64
C GLY A 729 -23.25 28.05 -19.33
N ILE A 730 -23.11 28.90 -18.31
CA ILE A 730 -23.71 28.68 -16.97
C ILE A 730 -24.97 29.53 -16.86
N THR A 731 -26.15 28.93 -17.07
CA THR A 731 -27.46 29.60 -16.90
C THR A 731 -28.02 29.47 -15.49
N ALA A 732 -27.60 28.44 -14.74
CA ALA A 732 -27.91 28.29 -13.31
C ALA A 732 -26.68 27.83 -12.52
N LEU A 733 -26.52 28.28 -11.28
CA LEU A 733 -25.42 27.92 -10.39
C LEU A 733 -25.91 27.84 -8.94
N HIS A 734 -25.78 26.66 -8.32
CA HIS A 734 -26.54 26.31 -7.12
C HIS A 734 -25.85 25.31 -6.20
N ALA A 735 -26.18 25.38 -4.91
CA ALA A 735 -25.99 24.27 -3.99
C ALA A 735 -27.18 23.30 -4.14
N SER A 736 -26.91 22.00 -4.31
CA SER A 736 -27.91 20.98 -4.60
C SER A 736 -27.97 19.95 -3.48
N ALA A 737 -29.16 19.73 -2.91
CA ALA A 737 -29.45 18.59 -2.05
C ALA A 737 -30.17 17.52 -2.89
N LEU A 738 -29.47 16.42 -3.18
CA LEU A 738 -29.98 15.26 -3.92
C LEU A 738 -30.38 14.16 -2.94
N LEU A 739 -31.67 13.84 -2.86
CA LEU A 739 -32.22 12.70 -2.13
C LEU A 739 -32.58 11.58 -3.12
N VAL A 740 -31.88 10.44 -3.02
CA VAL A 740 -32.17 9.21 -3.78
C VAL A 740 -32.85 8.20 -2.87
N ALA A 741 -33.95 7.60 -3.33
CA ALA A 741 -34.63 6.49 -2.66
C ALA A 741 -35.15 5.48 -3.69
N LEU A 742 -34.72 4.22 -3.58
CA LEU A 742 -34.90 3.20 -4.62
C LEU A 742 -36.15 2.32 -4.43
N GLY A 743 -36.84 2.46 -3.30
CA GLY A 743 -38.04 1.69 -2.95
C GLY A 743 -39.33 2.51 -2.96
N ASP A 744 -40.31 2.06 -2.18
CA ASP A 744 -41.66 2.64 -2.11
C ASP A 744 -41.69 3.97 -1.33
N THR A 745 -41.87 5.08 -2.04
CA THR A 745 -42.04 6.42 -1.44
C THR A 745 -43.48 6.77 -1.10
N ALA A 746 -44.44 5.83 -1.15
CA ALA A 746 -45.88 6.10 -0.91
C ALA A 746 -46.19 6.83 0.41
N ARG A 747 -45.34 6.67 1.44
CA ARG A 747 -45.50 7.30 2.76
C ARG A 747 -44.67 8.57 2.95
N ARG A 748 -43.98 9.05 1.92
CA ARG A 748 -43.18 10.28 2.00
C ARG A 748 -44.06 11.51 2.00
N GLU A 749 -43.94 12.36 3.02
CA GLU A 749 -44.54 13.70 3.04
C GLU A 749 -43.46 14.76 2.88
N ILE A 750 -43.69 15.74 2.01
CA ILE A 750 -42.83 16.91 1.81
C ILE A 750 -43.67 18.17 2.00
N TRP A 751 -43.20 19.05 2.89
CA TRP A 751 -43.86 20.31 3.24
C TRP A 751 -42.89 21.47 3.06
N ILE A 752 -43.39 22.60 2.55
CA ILE A 752 -42.67 23.88 2.52
C ILE A 752 -43.37 24.81 3.51
N ASN A 753 -42.68 25.20 4.58
CA ASN A 753 -43.20 25.92 5.75
C ASN A 753 -44.41 25.22 6.41
N ASP A 754 -45.60 25.61 5.96
CA ASP A 754 -46.90 25.26 6.51
C ASP A 754 -47.81 24.56 5.50
N GLN A 755 -47.33 24.33 4.27
CA GLN A 755 -48.10 23.73 3.17
C GLN A 755 -47.50 22.37 2.75
N PRO A 756 -48.32 21.31 2.63
CA PRO A 756 -47.90 20.06 2.01
C PRO A 756 -47.80 20.24 0.49
N VAL A 757 -46.81 19.59 -0.14
CA VAL A 757 -46.64 19.60 -1.60
C VAL A 757 -46.95 18.22 -2.15
N ALA A 758 -48.13 18.04 -2.74
CA ALA A 758 -48.62 16.75 -3.23
C ALA A 758 -47.79 16.24 -4.42
N GLU A 759 -47.33 17.16 -5.25
CA GLU A 759 -46.50 16.94 -6.44
C GLU A 759 -45.15 16.31 -6.08
N LEU A 760 -44.64 16.60 -4.87
CA LEU A 760 -43.39 16.04 -4.32
C LEU A 760 -43.62 14.85 -3.38
N SER A 761 -44.78 14.76 -2.72
CA SER A 761 -45.11 13.72 -1.74
C SER A 761 -45.62 12.42 -2.37
N GLY A 762 -45.57 11.32 -1.63
CA GLY A 762 -46.14 10.02 -2.02
C GLY A 762 -45.35 9.27 -3.10
N ALA A 763 -46.00 8.25 -3.67
CA ALA A 763 -45.40 7.36 -4.65
C ALA A 763 -45.15 8.09 -5.99
N LYS A 764 -44.03 7.77 -6.63
CA LYS A 764 -43.68 8.26 -7.98
C LYS A 764 -43.44 7.05 -8.87
N SER A 765 -43.90 7.11 -10.12
CA SER A 765 -43.68 6.05 -11.10
C SER A 765 -42.22 6.01 -11.54
N ASP A 766 -41.61 4.82 -11.60
CA ASP A 766 -40.29 4.64 -12.23
C ASP A 766 -40.37 5.03 -13.73
N PRO A 767 -39.62 6.04 -14.19
CA PRO A 767 -39.58 6.43 -15.59
C PRO A 767 -38.72 5.49 -16.47
N GLY A 768 -38.17 4.41 -15.91
CA GLY A 768 -37.57 3.27 -16.62
C GLY A 768 -36.20 3.54 -17.25
N GLY A 769 -35.34 2.52 -17.35
CA GLY A 769 -33.98 2.66 -17.90
C GLY A 769 -33.00 3.39 -16.96
N ASP A 770 -31.91 3.93 -17.53
CA ASP A 770 -30.77 4.47 -16.77
C ASP A 770 -31.08 5.83 -16.10
N TRP A 771 -31.74 5.79 -14.96
CA TRP A 771 -32.27 6.94 -14.22
C TRP A 771 -31.24 8.00 -13.86
N ARG A 772 -29.96 7.64 -13.71
CA ARG A 772 -28.85 8.56 -13.42
C ARG A 772 -28.68 9.65 -14.48
N ARG A 773 -29.13 9.41 -15.72
CA ARG A 773 -29.14 10.40 -16.81
C ARG A 773 -30.22 11.49 -16.65
N ARG A 774 -31.11 11.33 -15.66
CA ARG A 774 -32.25 12.22 -15.34
C ARG A 774 -32.12 12.86 -13.96
N LEU A 775 -30.88 13.04 -13.47
CA LEU A 775 -30.58 13.77 -12.23
C LEU A 775 -30.67 15.29 -12.47
N GLY A 776 -31.92 15.75 -12.50
CA GLY A 776 -32.35 17.11 -12.83
C GLY A 776 -33.67 17.07 -13.60
N GLY A 777 -34.33 18.21 -13.76
CA GLY A 777 -35.61 18.28 -14.48
C GLY A 777 -36.36 19.59 -14.20
N GLU A 778 -37.55 19.71 -14.78
CA GLU A 778 -38.42 20.87 -14.55
C GLU A 778 -38.80 21.00 -13.06
N PRO A 779 -38.78 22.22 -12.49
CA PRO A 779 -39.25 22.45 -11.13
C PRO A 779 -40.74 22.10 -10.99
N LEU A 780 -41.06 21.28 -9.98
CA LEU A 780 -42.43 20.97 -9.57
C LEU A 780 -42.91 21.88 -8.42
N ALA A 781 -41.97 22.44 -7.67
CA ALA A 781 -42.23 23.44 -6.63
C ALA A 781 -41.08 24.45 -6.51
N PHE A 782 -41.35 25.55 -5.82
CA PHE A 782 -40.43 26.64 -5.57
C PHE A 782 -40.43 26.98 -4.07
N ALA A 783 -39.29 27.47 -3.58
CA ALA A 783 -39.15 28.03 -2.24
C ALA A 783 -38.21 29.25 -2.28
N ASN A 784 -38.11 29.93 -1.14
CA ASN A 784 -37.22 31.05 -0.89
C ASN A 784 -36.03 30.62 -0.01
N ASP A 785 -35.04 31.49 0.11
CA ASP A 785 -34.07 31.39 1.19
C ASP A 785 -34.82 31.46 2.55
N THR A 786 -34.32 30.72 3.53
CA THR A 786 -34.88 30.53 4.89
C THR A 786 -36.26 29.88 5.00
N ASP A 787 -36.92 29.49 3.89
CA ASP A 787 -38.11 28.63 3.94
C ASP A 787 -37.78 27.24 4.52
N LEU A 788 -38.67 26.69 5.33
CA LEU A 788 -38.50 25.40 6.02
C LEU A 788 -38.98 24.25 5.12
N ILE A 789 -38.07 23.61 4.40
CA ILE A 789 -38.37 22.38 3.65
C ILE A 789 -38.27 21.19 4.61
N THR A 790 -39.39 20.57 4.95
CA THR A 790 -39.44 19.44 5.89
C THR A 790 -39.96 18.18 5.22
N ILE A 791 -39.31 17.05 5.51
CA ILE A 791 -39.56 15.75 4.89
C ILE A 791 -39.80 14.72 6.00
N SER A 792 -40.89 13.95 5.90
CA SER A 792 -41.08 12.69 6.61
C SER A 792 -40.82 11.55 5.66
N ASP A 793 -39.92 10.64 6.00
CA ASP A 793 -39.51 9.55 5.12
C ASP A 793 -39.33 8.24 5.89
N GLY A 794 -40.46 7.70 6.34
CA GLY A 794 -40.53 6.45 7.10
C GLY A 794 -40.25 6.66 8.58
N SER A 795 -39.05 6.29 9.05
CA SER A 795 -38.67 6.35 10.48
C SER A 795 -37.88 7.60 10.85
N THR A 796 -37.57 8.45 9.88
CA THR A 796 -36.70 9.63 10.02
C THR A 796 -37.40 10.87 9.47
N TYR A 797 -37.16 11.99 10.15
CA TYR A 797 -37.58 13.33 9.76
C TYR A 797 -36.35 14.16 9.39
N VAL A 798 -36.47 14.95 8.33
CA VAL A 798 -35.40 15.80 7.81
C VAL A 798 -35.91 17.22 7.63
N ALA A 799 -35.16 18.20 8.10
CA ALA A 799 -35.33 19.61 7.77
C ALA A 799 -34.15 20.10 6.93
N LEU A 800 -34.46 20.80 5.85
CA LEU A 800 -33.52 21.53 5.00
C LEU A 800 -33.97 22.99 4.96
N ILE A 801 -33.08 23.90 5.37
CA ILE A 801 -33.30 25.34 5.30
C ILE A 801 -32.33 25.90 4.25
N PRO A 802 -32.82 26.29 3.06
CA PRO A 802 -32.01 26.93 2.03
C PRO A 802 -31.37 28.23 2.54
N VAL A 803 -30.08 28.41 2.27
CA VAL A 803 -29.37 29.65 2.63
C VAL A 803 -28.52 30.14 1.48
N THR A 804 -28.57 31.44 1.22
CA THR A 804 -27.61 32.15 0.38
C THR A 804 -27.07 33.39 1.08
N ILE A 805 -25.94 33.88 0.57
CA ILE A 805 -25.39 35.18 0.93
C ILE A 805 -24.77 35.79 -0.32
N ASN A 806 -24.98 37.10 -0.51
CA ASN A 806 -24.50 37.87 -1.67
C ASN A 806 -24.94 37.29 -3.03
N ALA A 807 -26.11 36.64 -3.11
CA ALA A 807 -26.62 36.02 -4.34
C ALA A 807 -26.72 37.02 -5.50
N LEU A 808 -26.46 36.54 -6.70
CA LEU A 808 -26.52 37.28 -7.96
C LEU A 808 -27.95 37.26 -8.52
N LYS A 809 -28.11 37.61 -9.81
CA LYS A 809 -29.42 37.56 -10.49
C LYS A 809 -29.97 36.12 -10.50
N ARG A 810 -31.19 35.95 -9.98
CA ARG A 810 -31.95 34.71 -9.98
C ARG A 810 -33.43 35.00 -10.19
N ASP A 811 -34.08 34.31 -11.13
CA ASP A 811 -35.54 34.33 -11.36
C ASP A 811 -36.30 33.62 -10.23
N HIS A 812 -35.74 32.51 -9.72
CA HIS A 812 -36.20 31.77 -8.56
C HIS A 812 -35.07 31.56 -7.55
N GLN A 813 -35.37 31.65 -6.26
CA GLN A 813 -34.38 31.47 -5.19
C GLN A 813 -34.03 29.99 -4.98
N VAL A 814 -35.05 29.14 -4.88
CA VAL A 814 -34.94 27.69 -4.72
C VAL A 814 -35.90 26.99 -5.67
N THR A 815 -35.40 25.99 -6.40
CA THR A 815 -36.21 25.09 -7.25
C THR A 815 -36.20 23.68 -6.69
N ILE A 816 -37.34 22.98 -6.77
CA ILE A 816 -37.47 21.59 -6.33
C ILE A 816 -38.06 20.75 -7.46
N SER A 817 -37.34 19.71 -7.89
CA SER A 817 -37.77 18.77 -8.93
C SER A 817 -37.72 17.33 -8.41
N CYS A 818 -38.60 16.46 -8.94
CA CYS A 818 -38.67 15.06 -8.55
C CYS A 818 -38.81 14.16 -9.78
N ASN A 819 -37.79 13.34 -10.02
CA ASN A 819 -37.69 12.36 -11.10
C ASN A 819 -37.20 11.05 -10.49
N TYR A 820 -38.11 10.12 -10.19
CA TYR A 820 -37.82 8.88 -9.48
C TYR A 820 -36.59 8.15 -10.05
N PRO A 821 -35.64 7.68 -9.21
CA PRO A 821 -35.65 7.63 -7.74
C PRO A 821 -35.18 8.91 -7.01
N ALA A 822 -35.01 10.03 -7.71
CA ALA A 822 -34.40 11.26 -7.20
C ALA A 822 -35.39 12.39 -6.90
N LEU A 823 -35.15 13.09 -5.79
CA LEU A 823 -35.63 14.42 -5.46
C LEU A 823 -34.41 15.35 -5.43
N MET A 824 -34.50 16.52 -6.06
CA MET A 824 -33.47 17.56 -6.02
C MET A 824 -34.03 18.87 -5.53
N ILE A 825 -33.33 19.49 -4.58
CA ILE A 825 -33.57 20.86 -4.09
C ILE A 825 -32.33 21.68 -4.46
N ASN A 826 -32.49 22.66 -5.36
CA ASN A 826 -31.41 23.50 -5.87
C ASN A 826 -31.55 24.92 -5.31
N VAL A 827 -30.53 25.42 -4.62
CA VAL A 827 -30.49 26.74 -3.97
C VAL A 827 -29.58 27.67 -4.77
N HIS A 828 -30.16 28.64 -5.46
CA HIS A 828 -29.49 29.41 -6.53
C HIS A 828 -28.76 30.63 -6.01
N ILE A 829 -27.46 30.73 -6.33
CA ILE A 829 -26.74 32.02 -6.34
C ILE A 829 -26.85 32.72 -7.69
N TYR A 830 -27.15 32.01 -8.78
CA TYR A 830 -27.45 32.59 -10.08
C TYR A 830 -28.44 31.71 -10.83
N ARG A 831 -29.41 32.33 -11.51
CA ARG A 831 -30.33 31.65 -12.43
C ARG A 831 -30.94 32.65 -13.43
N ASP A 832 -30.61 32.53 -14.71
CA ASP A 832 -31.11 33.42 -15.76
C ASP A 832 -31.09 32.76 -17.16
N SER A 833 -31.82 33.32 -18.11
CA SER A 833 -31.70 32.95 -19.54
C SER A 833 -30.39 33.43 -20.17
N THR A 834 -29.73 34.43 -19.57
CA THR A 834 -28.38 34.87 -19.94
C THR A 834 -27.34 33.94 -19.32
N PRO A 835 -26.36 33.40 -20.07
CA PRO A 835 -25.25 32.67 -19.45
C PRO A 835 -24.28 33.59 -18.71
N LEU A 836 -23.88 33.20 -17.50
CA LEU A 836 -22.91 33.91 -16.67
C LEU A 836 -21.46 33.62 -17.12
N SER A 837 -20.62 34.65 -17.18
CA SER A 837 -19.21 34.49 -17.53
C SER A 837 -18.34 34.17 -16.30
N ALA A 838 -17.37 33.27 -16.47
CA ALA A 838 -16.41 32.93 -15.43
C ALA A 838 -15.63 34.15 -14.87
N PRO A 839 -15.16 35.13 -15.69
CA PRO A 839 -14.58 36.36 -15.16
C PRO A 839 -15.53 37.21 -14.31
N THR A 840 -16.81 37.35 -14.71
CA THR A 840 -17.82 38.07 -13.91
C THR A 840 -18.01 37.40 -12.54
N LEU A 841 -17.98 36.08 -12.53
CA LEU A 841 -18.15 35.26 -11.34
C LEU A 841 -16.94 35.34 -10.39
N ALA A 842 -15.72 35.27 -10.93
CA ALA A 842 -14.48 35.44 -10.16
C ALA A 842 -14.31 36.85 -9.56
N ALA A 843 -14.83 37.87 -10.24
CA ALA A 843 -14.76 39.27 -9.82
C ALA A 843 -15.80 39.65 -8.74
N ALA A 844 -16.67 38.74 -8.31
CA ALA A 844 -17.75 39.05 -7.38
C ALA A 844 -17.23 39.39 -5.97
N THR A 845 -17.57 40.60 -5.51
CA THR A 845 -17.25 41.14 -4.18
C THR A 845 -18.47 41.83 -3.57
N PRO A 846 -18.91 41.45 -2.36
CA PRO A 846 -18.50 40.25 -1.61
C PRO A 846 -18.87 38.94 -2.35
N PRO A 847 -18.16 37.83 -2.09
CA PRO A 847 -18.35 36.57 -2.82
C PRO A 847 -19.74 35.94 -2.58
N PRO A 848 -20.46 35.51 -3.63
CA PRO A 848 -21.71 34.77 -3.52
C PRO A 848 -21.47 33.37 -2.96
N SER A 849 -22.32 32.92 -2.05
CA SER A 849 -22.29 31.54 -1.51
C SER A 849 -23.70 31.00 -1.28
N ALA A 850 -23.87 29.68 -1.40
CA ALA A 850 -25.12 28.98 -1.11
C ALA A 850 -24.88 27.67 -0.36
N GLY A 851 -25.94 27.17 0.29
CA GLY A 851 -25.92 25.90 1.00
C GLY A 851 -27.21 25.66 1.76
N PHE A 852 -27.07 24.95 2.88
CA PHE A 852 -28.19 24.47 3.69
C PHE A 852 -27.85 24.51 5.18
N VAL A 853 -28.85 24.81 6.01
CA VAL A 853 -28.93 24.16 7.32
C VAL A 853 -29.64 22.82 7.12
N LEU A 854 -29.15 21.77 7.77
CA LEU A 854 -29.69 20.43 7.75
C LEU A 854 -29.87 19.94 9.19
N GLU A 855 -31.06 19.44 9.53
CA GLU A 855 -31.33 18.79 10.81
C GLU A 855 -32.06 17.46 10.56
N LEU A 856 -31.44 16.36 11.00
CA LEU A 856 -32.07 15.04 11.03
C LEU A 856 -32.48 14.66 12.45
N ALA A 857 -33.67 14.06 12.56
CA ALA A 857 -34.19 13.43 13.75
C ALA A 857 -34.90 12.13 13.38
N ASP A 858 -35.19 11.26 14.35
CA ASP A 858 -36.00 10.07 14.12
C ASP A 858 -37.20 9.94 15.05
N ALA A 859 -38.03 8.94 14.80
CA ALA A 859 -39.28 8.69 15.54
C ALA A 859 -39.06 8.33 17.03
N THR A 860 -37.81 8.31 17.53
CA THR A 860 -37.52 8.28 18.97
C THR A 860 -37.20 9.65 19.58
N ASP A 861 -36.90 10.67 18.75
CA ASP A 861 -36.71 12.06 19.18
C ASP A 861 -38.05 12.82 19.23
N TYR A 862 -38.97 12.54 18.31
CA TYR A 862 -40.28 13.20 18.19
C TYR A 862 -41.42 12.21 18.01
N THR A 863 -42.56 12.46 18.67
CA THR A 863 -43.76 11.58 18.65
C THR A 863 -44.37 11.36 17.28
N ASP A 864 -44.25 12.37 16.41
CA ASP A 864 -44.83 12.43 15.09
C ASP A 864 -44.15 13.53 14.26
N PHE A 865 -44.35 13.50 12.94
CA PHE A 865 -43.77 14.50 12.04
C PHE A 865 -44.24 15.93 12.33
N ALA A 866 -45.47 16.13 12.82
CA ALA A 866 -45.95 17.46 13.17
C ALA A 866 -45.28 17.99 14.45
N ALA A 867 -44.85 17.14 15.37
CA ALA A 867 -44.00 17.50 16.50
C ALA A 867 -42.62 17.98 16.04
N PHE A 868 -41.97 17.25 15.12
CA PHE A 868 -40.72 17.69 14.49
C PHE A 868 -40.88 19.04 13.77
N ARG A 869 -41.94 19.23 12.96
CA ARG A 869 -42.19 20.54 12.32
C ARG A 869 -42.46 21.66 13.32
N ARG A 870 -43.16 21.38 14.44
CA ARG A 870 -43.36 22.36 15.53
C ARG A 870 -42.04 22.79 16.19
N HIS A 871 -41.09 21.88 16.34
CA HIS A 871 -39.73 22.16 16.84
C HIS A 871 -38.93 23.01 15.83
N ILE A 872 -38.82 22.58 14.57
CA ILE A 872 -38.03 23.30 13.54
C ILE A 872 -38.55 24.74 13.30
N ARG A 873 -39.85 24.99 13.46
CA ARG A 873 -40.43 26.36 13.42
C ARG A 873 -40.00 27.28 14.58
N GLN A 874 -39.47 26.72 15.66
CA GLN A 874 -38.93 27.49 16.79
C GLN A 874 -37.41 27.73 16.65
N ALA A 875 -36.76 27.06 15.70
CA ALA A 875 -35.35 27.26 15.41
C ALA A 875 -35.12 28.68 14.88
N LYS A 876 -33.97 29.25 15.23
CA LYS A 876 -33.57 30.63 14.88
C LYS A 876 -32.33 30.58 14.02
N LEU A 877 -32.46 31.11 12.81
CA LEU A 877 -31.37 31.30 11.86
C LEU A 877 -31.02 32.77 11.77
N ASN A 878 -29.74 33.09 11.95
CA ASN A 878 -29.14 34.38 11.61
C ASN A 878 -27.98 34.14 10.64
N LEU A 879 -27.97 34.87 9.53
CA LEU A 879 -26.90 34.83 8.54
C LEU A 879 -26.66 36.25 8.03
N SER A 880 -25.45 36.77 8.25
CA SER A 880 -25.05 38.12 7.84
C SER A 880 -23.63 38.13 7.27
N TRP A 881 -23.30 39.16 6.51
CA TRP A 881 -21.96 39.37 5.96
C TRP A 881 -21.30 40.58 6.66
N ASP A 882 -20.12 40.36 7.25
CA ASP A 882 -19.27 41.46 7.70
C ASP A 882 -18.26 41.84 6.60
N ASN A 883 -18.38 43.08 6.13
CA ASN A 883 -17.49 43.67 5.14
C ASN A 883 -16.11 44.03 5.71
N ALA A 884 -15.97 44.23 7.03
CA ALA A 884 -14.70 44.52 7.68
C ALA A 884 -13.89 43.24 7.94
N ALA A 885 -14.54 42.16 8.41
CA ALA A 885 -13.91 40.86 8.57
C ALA A 885 -13.78 40.05 7.26
N ASN A 886 -14.53 40.41 6.19
CA ASN A 886 -14.66 39.65 4.95
C ASN A 886 -15.17 38.21 5.20
N CYS A 887 -16.18 38.05 6.06
CA CYS A 887 -16.75 36.73 6.36
C CYS A 887 -18.28 36.78 6.53
N ALA A 888 -18.88 35.60 6.36
CA ALA A 888 -20.25 35.32 6.77
C ALA A 888 -20.26 34.91 8.24
N HIS A 889 -21.09 35.56 9.04
CA HIS A 889 -21.44 35.13 10.40
C HIS A 889 -22.73 34.31 10.33
N PHE A 890 -22.67 33.08 10.85
CA PHE A 890 -23.78 32.13 10.83
C PHE A 890 -24.12 31.71 12.26
N THR A 891 -25.38 31.82 12.66
CA THR A 891 -25.90 31.28 13.92
C THR A 891 -27.17 30.49 13.66
N TYR A 892 -27.20 29.24 14.13
CA TYR A 892 -28.40 28.39 14.10
C TYR A 892 -28.67 27.83 15.50
N SER A 893 -29.76 28.29 16.13
CA SER A 893 -30.26 27.77 17.40
C SER A 893 -31.45 26.85 17.16
N SER A 894 -31.40 25.61 17.65
CA SER A 894 -32.48 24.62 17.51
C SER A 894 -32.52 23.71 18.74
N GLY A 895 -33.63 23.77 19.49
CA GLY A 895 -33.69 23.21 20.84
C GLY A 895 -32.67 23.87 21.77
N ASP A 896 -31.98 23.05 22.57
CA ASP A 896 -30.92 23.51 23.48
C ASP A 896 -29.58 23.82 22.78
N ASP A 897 -29.42 23.47 21.50
CA ASP A 897 -28.18 23.69 20.75
C ASP A 897 -28.18 25.01 19.99
N THR A 898 -27.06 25.73 20.07
CA THR A 898 -26.71 26.86 19.20
C THR A 898 -25.37 26.59 18.54
N LEU A 899 -25.40 26.45 17.21
CA LEU A 899 -24.24 26.29 16.34
C LEU A 899 -23.85 27.66 15.78
N GLU A 900 -22.58 28.02 15.87
CA GLU A 900 -22.03 29.27 15.34
C GLU A 900 -20.84 28.99 14.40
N MET A 901 -20.84 29.60 13.22
CA MET A 901 -19.74 29.49 12.26
C MET A 901 -19.40 30.84 11.62
N ASP A 902 -18.13 31.22 11.69
CA ASP A 902 -17.58 32.37 10.99
C ASP A 902 -16.79 31.86 9.77
N TYR A 903 -17.22 32.22 8.56
CA TYR A 903 -16.72 31.64 7.30
C TYR A 903 -16.37 32.72 6.27
N ASP A 904 -15.08 32.84 5.90
CA ASP A 904 -14.65 33.58 4.71
C ASP A 904 -14.63 32.60 3.52
N PRO A 905 -15.48 32.78 2.48
CA PRO A 905 -15.48 32.02 1.24
C PRO A 905 -14.12 31.83 0.54
N ARG A 906 -13.10 32.62 0.90
CA ARG A 906 -11.73 32.57 0.33
C ARG A 906 -10.72 31.90 1.27
N ARG A 907 -11.12 31.39 2.44
CA ARG A 907 -10.26 30.73 3.42
C ARG A 907 -10.75 29.31 3.73
N HIS A 908 -9.81 28.46 4.14
CA HIS A 908 -10.09 27.11 4.59
C HIS A 908 -9.20 26.78 5.82
N PRO A 909 -9.72 26.09 6.85
CA PRO A 909 -11.14 25.78 7.09
C PRO A 909 -11.95 27.04 7.47
N ALA A 910 -13.19 26.87 7.95
CA ALA A 910 -13.95 27.96 8.55
C ALA A 910 -13.19 28.58 9.74
N ILE A 911 -13.27 29.91 9.90
CA ILE A 911 -12.41 30.72 10.78
C ILE A 911 -12.68 30.40 12.26
N ARG A 912 -13.96 30.31 12.63
CA ARG A 912 -14.41 29.93 13.98
C ARG A 912 -15.62 29.00 13.87
N ARG A 913 -15.69 28.04 14.78
CA ARG A 913 -16.77 27.04 14.90
C ARG A 913 -17.02 26.74 16.37
N THR A 914 -18.18 27.13 16.88
CA THR A 914 -18.59 26.87 18.26
C THR A 914 -19.98 26.23 18.33
N VAL A 915 -20.18 25.40 19.36
CA VAL A 915 -21.46 24.80 19.73
C VAL A 915 -21.66 25.13 21.20
N ASN A 916 -22.76 25.81 21.53
CA ASN A 916 -23.08 26.22 22.91
C ASN A 916 -21.92 27.00 23.57
N ASN A 917 -21.33 27.96 22.84
CA ASN A 917 -20.13 28.74 23.16
C ASN A 917 -18.81 27.95 23.34
N SER A 918 -18.82 26.62 23.21
CA SER A 918 -17.64 25.76 23.31
C SER A 918 -17.06 25.45 21.91
N PRO A 919 -15.76 25.17 21.75
CA PRO A 919 -15.20 24.71 20.47
C PRO A 919 -15.95 23.49 19.95
N ALA A 920 -16.35 23.53 18.67
CA ALA A 920 -17.17 22.46 18.09
C ALA A 920 -16.47 21.09 18.03
N TYR A 921 -15.13 21.10 17.92
CA TYR A 921 -14.29 19.94 17.67
C TYR A 921 -13.13 19.88 18.70
N PRO A 922 -12.52 18.69 18.93
CA PRO A 922 -11.47 18.48 19.93
C PRO A 922 -10.23 19.38 19.82
N ASP A 923 -9.58 19.53 20.98
CA ASP A 923 -8.42 20.40 21.21
C ASP A 923 -7.21 20.13 20.29
N THR A 924 -6.31 21.12 20.24
CA THR A 924 -5.03 21.03 19.54
C THR A 924 -4.21 19.84 20.03
N GLY A 925 -3.92 18.91 19.13
CA GLY A 925 -3.23 17.65 19.44
C GLY A 925 -4.15 16.44 19.59
N ILE A 926 -5.48 16.56 19.50
CA ILE A 926 -6.36 15.41 19.30
C ILE A 926 -6.67 15.26 17.80
N GLU A 927 -6.10 14.21 17.21
CA GLU A 927 -6.23 13.93 15.78
C GLU A 927 -7.51 13.15 15.47
N ARG A 928 -7.91 12.21 16.32
CA ARG A 928 -9.13 11.41 16.12
C ARG A 928 -9.80 11.04 17.43
N SER A 929 -11.13 11.04 17.43
CA SER A 929 -11.96 10.51 18.52
C SER A 929 -13.20 9.84 17.95
N SER A 930 -13.38 8.55 18.22
CA SER A 930 -14.65 7.81 18.01
C SER A 930 -15.17 7.35 19.38
N PRO A 931 -16.40 6.83 19.55
CA PRO A 931 -16.93 6.54 20.89
C PRO A 931 -16.12 5.50 21.70
N TRP A 932 -15.25 4.71 21.05
CA TRP A 932 -14.41 3.68 21.68
C TRP A 932 -12.90 3.83 21.43
N ALA A 933 -12.44 4.79 20.62
CA ALA A 933 -11.02 5.00 20.35
C ALA A 933 -10.61 6.49 20.30
N VAL A 934 -9.33 6.78 20.54
CA VAL A 934 -8.74 8.12 20.46
C VAL A 934 -7.29 8.06 19.96
N GLN A 935 -6.88 9.03 19.14
CA GLN A 935 -5.50 9.27 18.70
C GLN A 935 -5.13 10.73 18.97
N GLY A 936 -3.93 10.98 19.46
CA GLY A 936 -3.43 12.34 19.66
C GLY A 936 -1.94 12.43 19.96
N ARG A 937 -1.45 13.66 20.05
CA ARG A 937 -0.04 14.06 20.22
C ARG A 937 0.18 15.03 21.38
N SER A 938 -0.82 15.20 22.24
CA SER A 938 -0.83 16.11 23.39
C SER A 938 0.10 15.68 24.54
N GLY A 939 0.64 14.46 24.52
CA GLY A 939 1.29 13.82 25.68
C GLY A 939 0.31 13.17 26.67
N THR A 940 -0.99 13.49 26.58
CA THR A 940 -2.04 12.82 27.36
C THR A 940 -3.30 12.68 26.52
N ILE A 941 -3.76 11.45 26.28
CA ILE A 941 -5.04 11.17 25.61
C ILE A 941 -5.93 10.35 26.53
N ILE A 942 -7.23 10.66 26.54
CA ILE A 942 -8.19 10.09 27.49
C ILE A 942 -9.32 9.40 26.74
N LYS A 943 -9.68 8.18 27.14
CA LYS A 943 -10.87 7.49 26.64
C LYS A 943 -11.62 6.72 27.71
N SER A 944 -12.90 7.07 27.88
CA SER A 944 -13.80 6.41 28.85
C SER A 944 -13.22 6.36 30.27
N GLY A 945 -12.53 7.44 30.67
CA GLY A 945 -11.82 7.56 31.95
C GLY A 945 -10.45 6.86 32.02
N VAL A 946 -10.07 6.06 31.03
CA VAL A 946 -8.69 5.56 30.88
C VAL A 946 -7.82 6.68 30.34
N ILE A 947 -6.66 6.91 30.95
CA ILE A 947 -5.69 7.92 30.54
C ILE A 947 -4.47 7.18 30.00
N LEU A 948 -4.02 7.53 28.79
CA LEU A 948 -2.73 7.13 28.24
C LEU A 948 -1.83 8.37 28.18
N GLU A 949 -0.68 8.28 28.85
CA GLU A 949 0.36 9.30 28.85
C GLU A 949 1.53 8.87 27.95
N SER A 950 1.98 9.79 27.11
CA SER A 950 3.15 9.71 26.25
C SER A 950 3.99 10.99 26.40
N GLU A 951 5.10 11.13 25.68
CA GLU A 951 5.65 12.49 25.51
C GLU A 951 4.77 13.33 24.58
N PRO A 952 4.73 14.66 24.79
CA PRO A 952 4.16 15.60 23.84
C PRO A 952 4.80 15.46 22.44
N LEU A 953 4.00 15.73 21.41
CA LEU A 953 4.33 15.65 19.99
C LEU A 953 4.56 14.22 19.44
N HIS A 954 4.73 13.19 20.28
CA HIS A 954 4.72 11.77 19.88
C HIS A 954 3.29 11.28 19.62
N GLU A 955 3.13 10.31 18.72
CA GLU A 955 1.80 9.72 18.46
C GLU A 955 1.40 8.76 19.59
N ALA A 956 0.22 8.96 20.16
CA ALA A 956 -0.40 8.05 21.11
C ALA A 956 -1.74 7.54 20.54
N TYR A 957 -2.06 6.28 20.78
CA TYR A 957 -3.32 5.65 20.34
C TYR A 957 -3.88 4.74 21.44
N LEU A 958 -5.20 4.80 21.63
CA LEU A 958 -5.91 4.11 22.70
C LEU A 958 -7.29 3.66 22.23
N GLN A 959 -7.62 2.38 22.47
CA GLN A 959 -8.94 1.77 22.26
C GLN A 959 -9.47 1.25 23.60
N VAL A 960 -10.71 1.61 23.96
CA VAL A 960 -11.36 1.19 25.20
C VAL A 960 -12.77 0.71 24.88
N PHE A 961 -13.01 -0.58 25.09
CA PHE A 961 -14.30 -1.20 24.83
C PHE A 961 -15.31 -0.88 25.94
N PRO A 962 -16.63 -0.99 25.66
CA PRO A 962 -17.69 -0.75 26.65
C PRO A 962 -17.45 -1.47 27.99
N GLY A 963 -17.70 -0.76 29.09
CA GLY A 963 -17.46 -1.25 30.46
C GLY A 963 -16.01 -1.19 30.95
N VAL A 964 -15.04 -0.76 30.13
CA VAL A 964 -13.63 -0.59 30.51
C VAL A 964 -13.00 -1.92 31.04
N ASP A 965 -13.49 -3.05 30.55
CA ASP A 965 -12.94 -4.39 30.82
C ASP A 965 -11.79 -4.74 29.87
N THR A 966 -11.94 -4.37 28.59
CA THR A 966 -10.93 -4.59 27.55
C THR A 966 -10.39 -3.26 27.04
N ILE A 967 -9.07 -3.15 27.04
CA ILE A 967 -8.33 -1.96 26.58
C ILE A 967 -7.24 -2.45 25.61
N VAL A 968 -7.00 -1.70 24.54
CA VAL A 968 -5.78 -1.85 23.72
C VAL A 968 -5.08 -0.49 23.68
N ALA A 969 -3.88 -0.44 24.23
CA ALA A 969 -3.07 0.77 24.34
C ALA A 969 -1.73 0.57 23.63
N TYR A 970 -1.23 1.62 22.99
CA TYR A 970 -0.17 1.51 21.99
C TYR A 970 0.99 2.47 22.27
N ASN A 971 2.21 2.09 21.91
CA ASN A 971 3.11 3.04 21.24
C ASN A 971 3.05 2.72 19.74
N PRO A 972 2.30 3.49 18.94
CA PRO A 972 2.01 3.16 17.55
C PRO A 972 3.20 3.34 16.59
N LEU A 973 4.28 4.01 17.01
CA LEU A 973 5.46 4.28 16.18
C LEU A 973 6.74 3.62 16.77
N PRO A 974 7.80 3.42 15.96
CA PRO A 974 9.07 2.88 16.46
C PRO A 974 9.88 3.81 17.39
N ASP A 975 9.41 5.03 17.62
CA ASP A 975 10.11 6.04 18.39
C ASP A 975 10.04 5.72 19.89
N PRO A 976 11.16 5.66 20.63
CA PRO A 976 11.13 5.31 22.04
C PRO A 976 10.59 6.47 22.91
N THR A 977 9.33 6.38 23.33
CA THR A 977 8.69 7.40 24.17
C THR A 977 8.41 6.91 25.59
N PHE A 978 8.39 7.81 26.58
CA PHE A 978 7.85 7.47 27.90
C PHE A 978 6.38 7.08 27.79
N TRP A 979 5.94 6.08 28.56
CA TRP A 979 4.63 5.45 28.37
C TRP A 979 4.00 5.00 29.69
N SER A 980 2.77 5.44 29.93
CA SER A 980 2.00 5.15 31.14
C SER A 980 0.50 5.05 30.82
N LEU A 981 -0.20 4.14 31.49
CA LEU A 981 -1.64 3.95 31.40
C LEU A 981 -2.26 3.95 32.80
N THR A 982 -3.26 4.80 33.01
CA THR A 982 -4.03 4.93 34.26
C THR A 982 -5.50 4.58 33.99
N LEU A 983 -6.12 3.84 34.90
CA LEU A 983 -7.54 3.46 34.82
C LEU A 983 -8.42 4.50 35.54
N PRO A 984 -9.73 4.61 35.19
CA PRO A 984 -10.67 5.38 35.98
C PRO A 984 -10.76 4.83 37.42
N GLU A 985 -10.92 5.74 38.38
CA GLU A 985 -10.88 5.41 39.81
C GLU A 985 -11.98 4.43 40.24
N SER A 986 -11.64 3.56 41.19
CA SER A 986 -12.59 2.78 41.98
C SER A 986 -12.15 2.75 43.44
N ASP A 987 -12.54 3.79 44.19
CA ASP A 987 -12.44 3.97 45.64
C ASP A 987 -11.05 3.85 46.32
N LYS A 988 -9.94 3.83 45.56
CA LYS A 988 -8.57 3.98 46.09
C LYS A 988 -7.70 4.84 45.18
N LEU A 989 -6.74 5.53 45.83
CA LEU A 989 -5.93 6.64 45.32
C LEU A 989 -5.40 6.48 43.88
N PRO A 990 -5.32 7.59 43.12
CA PRO A 990 -4.83 7.59 41.73
C PRO A 990 -3.37 7.18 41.65
N GLY A 991 -3.04 6.44 40.60
CA GLY A 991 -1.68 5.95 40.31
C GLY A 991 -1.63 5.17 38.99
N LYS A 992 -0.45 5.11 38.39
CA LYS A 992 -0.23 4.48 37.07
C LYS A 992 -0.47 2.98 37.15
N PHE A 993 -1.40 2.45 36.36
CA PHE A 993 -1.84 1.04 36.39
C PHE A 993 -0.90 0.13 35.59
N LEU A 994 -0.43 0.61 34.44
CA LEU A 994 0.73 0.07 33.72
C LEU A 994 1.70 1.22 33.42
N VAL A 995 3.00 1.04 33.64
CA VAL A 995 4.01 2.05 33.29
C VAL A 995 5.34 1.40 32.92
N ALA A 996 6.01 1.94 31.90
CA ALA A 996 7.32 1.48 31.45
C ALA A 996 8.45 2.08 32.30
N ASN A 997 9.45 1.28 32.69
CA ASN A 997 10.60 1.73 33.50
C ASN A 997 11.59 2.69 32.78
N GLY A 998 11.27 3.01 31.52
CA GLY A 998 12.02 3.84 30.58
C GLY A 998 11.18 4.06 29.33
N ARG A 999 11.83 4.43 28.24
CA ARG A 999 11.23 4.71 26.92
C ARG A 999 10.76 3.41 26.25
N LEU A 1000 9.46 3.25 26.04
CA LEU A 1000 8.88 2.10 25.36
C LEU A 1000 9.05 2.24 23.84
N GLY A 1001 9.66 1.24 23.19
CA GLY A 1001 9.68 1.13 21.72
C GLY A 1001 8.30 0.78 21.13
N LEU A 1002 8.24 0.38 19.85
CA LEU A 1002 7.00 0.00 19.18
C LEU A 1002 6.21 -1.04 20.00
N ALA A 1003 4.97 -0.73 20.38
CA ALA A 1003 4.21 -1.54 21.33
C ALA A 1003 2.69 -1.56 21.06
N ARG A 1004 2.08 -2.71 21.33
CA ARG A 1004 0.63 -2.95 21.32
C ARG A 1004 0.28 -3.83 22.53
N ILE A 1005 -0.46 -3.28 23.48
CA ILE A 1005 -0.75 -3.92 24.78
C ILE A 1005 -2.27 -4.11 24.90
N ILE A 1006 -2.72 -5.36 24.86
CA ILE A 1006 -4.10 -5.75 25.17
C ILE A 1006 -4.20 -6.04 26.67
N ILE A 1007 -5.25 -5.53 27.32
CA ILE A 1007 -5.59 -5.79 28.72
C ILE A 1007 -7.02 -6.32 28.77
N GLU A 1008 -7.23 -7.42 29.49
CA GLU A 1008 -8.54 -8.04 29.71
C GLU A 1008 -8.73 -8.30 31.21
N ARG A 1009 -9.34 -7.33 31.90
CA ARG A 1009 -9.37 -7.24 33.36
C ARG A 1009 -10.14 -8.41 33.99
N SER A 1010 -11.33 -8.73 33.48
CA SER A 1010 -12.17 -9.85 33.92
C SER A 1010 -11.51 -11.23 33.75
N GLN A 1011 -10.59 -11.37 32.81
CA GLN A 1011 -9.83 -12.60 32.56
C GLN A 1011 -8.45 -12.61 33.25
N ASN A 1012 -8.11 -11.55 33.99
CA ASN A 1012 -6.80 -11.36 34.62
C ASN A 1012 -5.63 -11.53 33.60
N ARG A 1013 -5.80 -11.04 32.36
CA ARG A 1013 -4.86 -11.25 31.25
C ARG A 1013 -4.29 -9.93 30.71
N ILE A 1014 -3.01 -9.98 30.33
CA ILE A 1014 -2.30 -8.94 29.58
C ILE A 1014 -1.57 -9.62 28.41
N SER A 1015 -1.72 -9.09 27.20
CA SER A 1015 -0.90 -9.49 26.05
C SER A 1015 -0.06 -8.30 25.59
N VAL A 1016 1.26 -8.44 25.67
CA VAL A 1016 2.25 -7.41 25.31
C VAL A 1016 2.90 -7.82 24.01
N GLU A 1017 2.62 -7.11 22.92
CA GLU A 1017 3.47 -7.11 21.74
C GLU A 1017 4.42 -5.91 21.84
N HIS A 1018 5.72 -6.15 21.75
CA HIS A 1018 6.75 -5.12 21.81
C HIS A 1018 7.96 -5.52 20.96
N ALA A 1019 8.50 -4.59 20.19
CA ALA A 1019 9.69 -4.81 19.39
C ALA A 1019 10.54 -3.54 19.24
N TRP A 1020 11.86 -3.71 19.29
CA TRP A 1020 12.82 -2.69 18.88
C TRP A 1020 13.04 -2.68 17.37
N ARG A 1021 13.44 -1.53 16.83
CA ARG A 1021 13.98 -1.40 15.48
C ARG A 1021 15.18 -2.36 15.33
N PRO A 1022 15.26 -3.18 14.26
CA PRO A 1022 16.43 -4.04 14.04
C PRO A 1022 17.74 -3.27 14.05
N ASN A 1023 18.81 -3.91 14.53
CA ASN A 1023 20.17 -3.35 14.62
C ASN A 1023 20.28 -2.03 15.42
N THR A 1024 19.35 -1.75 16.32
CA THR A 1024 19.38 -0.59 17.22
C THR A 1024 19.77 -1.04 18.62
N GLU A 1025 20.82 -0.47 19.19
CA GLU A 1025 21.24 -0.75 20.57
C GLU A 1025 20.28 -0.10 21.58
N THR A 1026 19.86 -0.85 22.59
CA THR A 1026 19.03 -0.33 23.68
C THR A 1026 19.89 0.47 24.66
N THR A 1027 19.56 1.73 24.84
CA THR A 1027 20.27 2.68 25.72
C THR A 1027 19.78 2.59 27.17
N PRO A 1028 20.48 3.18 28.16
CA PRO A 1028 20.09 3.10 29.59
C PRO A 1028 18.71 3.68 29.93
N ASP A 1029 18.16 4.54 29.07
CA ASP A 1029 16.81 5.11 29.14
C ASP A 1029 15.75 4.24 28.45
N SER A 1030 16.12 3.18 27.73
CA SER A 1030 15.19 2.25 27.06
C SER A 1030 14.43 1.37 28.05
N ALA A 1031 13.13 1.15 27.81
CA ALA A 1031 12.30 0.28 28.63
C ALA A 1031 12.76 -1.18 28.54
N THR A 1032 12.82 -1.82 29.70
CA THR A 1032 13.09 -3.25 29.88
C THR A 1032 11.98 -3.96 30.66
N LEU A 1033 11.14 -3.18 31.38
CA LEU A 1033 10.05 -3.65 32.21
C LEU A 1033 8.80 -2.78 32.03
N LEU A 1034 7.64 -3.43 32.06
CA LEU A 1034 6.37 -2.82 32.43
C LEU A 1034 6.06 -3.18 33.89
N PHE A 1035 5.73 -2.18 34.71
CA PHE A 1035 5.18 -2.37 36.04
C PHE A 1035 3.67 -2.50 35.95
N ALA A 1036 3.10 -3.57 36.50
CA ALA A 1036 1.64 -3.76 36.61
C ALA A 1036 1.20 -3.59 38.07
N VAL A 1037 0.56 -2.45 38.35
CA VAL A 1037 0.35 -1.91 39.71
C VAL A 1037 -1.07 -2.20 40.19
N GLY A 1038 -1.21 -2.60 41.46
CA GLY A 1038 -2.52 -2.79 42.10
C GLY A 1038 -3.25 -4.09 41.71
N TRP A 1039 -2.62 -4.98 40.94
CA TRP A 1039 -3.22 -6.27 40.54
C TRP A 1039 -3.24 -7.25 41.74
N PRO A 1040 -4.43 -7.72 42.21
CA PRO A 1040 -4.53 -8.57 43.40
C PRO A 1040 -3.92 -9.97 43.27
N GLN A 1041 -3.69 -10.42 42.03
CA GLN A 1041 -3.04 -11.69 41.70
C GLN A 1041 -2.09 -11.47 40.51
N ALA A 1042 -1.20 -12.43 40.25
CA ALA A 1042 -0.32 -12.38 39.09
C ALA A 1042 -1.14 -12.34 37.79
N PRO A 1043 -0.95 -11.36 36.89
CA PRO A 1043 -1.59 -11.38 35.58
C PRO A 1043 -1.09 -12.56 34.75
N GLN A 1044 -1.98 -13.14 33.94
CA GLN A 1044 -1.60 -14.05 32.86
C GLN A 1044 -0.99 -13.22 31.74
N VAL A 1045 0.32 -13.33 31.54
CA VAL A 1045 1.06 -12.55 30.53
C VAL A 1045 1.35 -13.39 29.29
N GLN A 1046 1.00 -12.84 28.12
CA GLN A 1046 1.60 -13.23 26.84
C GLN A 1046 2.56 -12.15 26.39
N LEU A 1047 3.76 -12.52 25.93
CA LEU A 1047 4.76 -11.64 25.36
C LEU A 1047 5.02 -12.06 23.90
N ASN A 1048 4.81 -11.15 22.94
CA ASN A 1048 4.97 -11.39 21.50
C ASN A 1048 4.26 -12.69 21.02
N GLY A 1049 3.03 -12.91 21.50
CA GLY A 1049 2.20 -14.06 21.18
C GLY A 1049 2.58 -15.38 21.87
N GLN A 1050 3.54 -15.39 22.79
CA GLN A 1050 3.93 -16.57 23.58
C GLN A 1050 3.58 -16.39 25.06
N PRO A 1051 3.04 -17.41 25.76
CA PRO A 1051 2.84 -17.36 27.21
C PRO A 1051 4.17 -17.16 27.95
N LEU A 1052 4.23 -16.19 28.88
CA LEU A 1052 5.45 -15.94 29.65
C LEU A 1052 5.60 -17.00 30.76
N HIS A 1053 6.44 -18.00 30.53
CA HIS A 1053 6.60 -19.14 31.44
C HIS A 1053 7.40 -18.80 32.70
N GLY A 1054 6.75 -18.92 33.86
CA GLY A 1054 7.36 -18.79 35.19
C GLY A 1054 6.41 -18.14 36.20
N LYS A 1055 6.88 -17.96 37.44
CA LYS A 1055 6.21 -17.03 38.36
C LYS A 1055 6.73 -15.62 38.08
N LEU A 1056 5.82 -14.70 37.76
CA LEU A 1056 6.13 -13.27 37.73
C LEU A 1056 6.71 -12.86 39.10
N ARG A 1057 7.76 -12.03 39.08
CA ARG A 1057 8.25 -11.37 40.28
C ARG A 1057 7.32 -10.20 40.60
N TYR A 1058 7.10 -9.95 41.89
CA TYR A 1058 6.41 -8.74 42.34
C TYR A 1058 7.19 -8.04 43.45
N ILE A 1059 6.85 -6.78 43.67
CA ILE A 1059 7.26 -5.98 44.81
C ILE A 1059 6.01 -5.71 45.65
N GLU A 1060 6.14 -5.77 46.96
CA GLU A 1060 5.09 -5.40 47.92
C GLU A 1060 5.45 -4.06 48.54
N GLU A 1061 4.62 -3.05 48.31
CA GLU A 1061 4.89 -1.68 48.77
C GLU A 1061 4.31 -1.39 50.16
N LYS A 1062 4.82 -0.36 50.85
CA LYS A 1062 4.34 0.15 52.15
C LYS A 1062 2.96 0.84 52.10
N ARG A 1063 2.03 0.28 51.33
CA ARG A 1063 0.59 0.63 51.23
C ARG A 1063 -0.30 -0.57 50.90
N GLY A 1064 0.26 -1.79 50.76
CA GLY A 1064 -0.52 -2.99 50.41
C GLY A 1064 -0.88 -3.10 48.93
N GLN A 1065 -0.12 -2.45 48.04
CA GLN A 1065 -0.21 -2.66 46.60
C GLN A 1065 0.83 -3.69 46.15
N HIS A 1066 0.42 -4.59 45.26
CA HIS A 1066 1.33 -5.48 44.52
C HIS A 1066 1.73 -4.82 43.21
N ILE A 1067 3.03 -4.81 42.92
CA ILE A 1067 3.61 -4.32 41.66
C ILE A 1067 4.26 -5.51 40.95
N TRP A 1068 3.64 -6.03 39.91
CA TRP A 1068 4.15 -7.17 39.15
C TRP A 1068 5.12 -6.70 38.05
N LEU A 1069 6.22 -7.43 37.88
CA LEU A 1069 7.31 -7.08 36.97
C LEU A 1069 7.18 -7.87 35.67
N ILE A 1070 6.74 -7.21 34.60
CA ILE A 1070 6.56 -7.79 33.28
C ILE A 1070 7.79 -7.46 32.41
N PRO A 1071 8.63 -8.43 32.04
CA PRO A 1071 9.78 -8.20 31.18
C PRO A 1071 9.36 -8.01 29.71
N LEU A 1072 10.02 -7.07 29.03
CA LEU A 1072 9.82 -6.81 27.59
C LEU A 1072 10.63 -7.76 26.69
N ASN A 1073 11.59 -8.48 27.25
CA ASN A 1073 12.26 -9.63 26.62
C ASN A 1073 12.19 -10.82 27.61
N ALA A 1074 11.77 -12.00 27.14
CA ALA A 1074 11.63 -13.21 27.96
C ALA A 1074 12.94 -13.66 28.66
N GLU A 1075 14.10 -13.24 28.16
CA GLU A 1075 15.40 -13.50 28.79
C GLU A 1075 15.70 -12.60 30.00
N THR A 1076 15.04 -11.43 30.09
CA THR A 1076 15.23 -10.44 31.15
C THR A 1076 14.70 -10.95 32.49
N LYS A 1077 15.58 -11.05 33.49
CA LYS A 1077 15.28 -11.52 34.85
C LYS A 1077 15.38 -10.35 35.85
N PRO A 1078 14.32 -9.55 36.05
CA PRO A 1078 14.40 -8.32 36.84
C PRO A 1078 14.71 -8.59 38.31
N ASP A 1079 15.65 -7.84 38.88
CA ASP A 1079 15.83 -7.80 40.34
C ASP A 1079 14.76 -6.89 40.99
N PRO A 1080 14.00 -7.37 42.01
CA PRO A 1080 12.95 -6.57 42.63
C PRO A 1080 13.44 -5.30 43.35
N ARG A 1081 14.69 -5.23 43.83
CA ARG A 1081 15.22 -4.03 44.51
C ARG A 1081 15.58 -2.95 43.49
N THR A 1082 16.27 -3.34 42.41
CA THR A 1082 16.54 -2.43 41.29
C THR A 1082 15.24 -1.96 40.64
N ALA A 1083 14.28 -2.87 40.45
CA ALA A 1083 12.97 -2.54 39.89
C ALA A 1083 12.17 -1.57 40.80
N LEU A 1084 12.20 -1.75 42.14
CA LEU A 1084 11.57 -0.80 43.06
C LEU A 1084 12.21 0.60 42.97
N ALA A 1085 13.53 0.70 42.93
CA ALA A 1085 14.22 1.99 42.77
C ALA A 1085 13.90 2.66 41.42
N GLN A 1086 13.67 1.89 40.35
CA GLN A 1086 13.22 2.42 39.07
C GLN A 1086 11.75 2.89 39.09
N TYR A 1087 10.88 2.21 39.84
CA TYR A 1087 9.47 2.58 40.01
C TYR A 1087 9.29 3.84 40.85
N LEU A 1088 10.00 3.96 41.98
CA LEU A 1088 9.88 5.11 42.87
C LEU A 1088 10.35 6.43 42.24
N ASN A 1089 11.25 6.37 41.26
CA ASN A 1089 11.79 7.53 40.56
C ASN A 1089 11.11 7.75 39.18
N ILE A 1090 9.97 7.11 38.91
CA ILE A 1090 9.39 7.06 37.57
C ILE A 1090 8.73 8.37 37.14
N ASP A 1091 8.15 9.11 38.08
CA ASP A 1091 7.52 10.41 37.80
C ASP A 1091 8.57 11.51 37.61
N ASP A 1092 9.67 11.46 38.39
CA ASP A 1092 10.85 12.31 38.16
C ASP A 1092 11.46 12.07 36.76
N LYS A 1093 11.52 10.80 36.30
CA LYS A 1093 11.95 10.46 34.94
C LYS A 1093 11.04 11.05 33.86
N PHE A 1094 9.72 11.02 34.05
CA PHE A 1094 8.77 11.64 33.11
C PHE A 1094 8.96 13.16 33.11
N ALA A 1095 9.00 13.80 34.28
CA ALA A 1095 9.17 15.25 34.40
C ALA A 1095 10.49 15.75 33.78
N THR A 1096 11.59 15.02 33.97
CA THR A 1096 12.92 15.35 33.40
C THR A 1096 13.08 14.97 31.92
N ALA A 1097 12.11 14.27 31.31
CA ALA A 1097 12.14 13.93 29.89
C ALA A 1097 11.93 15.15 28.97
N HIS A 1098 11.23 16.18 29.47
CA HIS A 1098 10.66 17.26 28.68
C HIS A 1098 11.64 18.39 28.34
N SER A 1099 12.82 18.06 27.78
CA SER A 1099 13.60 19.04 27.02
C SER A 1099 12.71 19.64 25.91
N PRO A 1100 12.53 20.98 25.85
CA PRO A 1100 11.77 21.58 24.76
C PRO A 1100 12.48 21.39 23.41
N LEU A 1101 11.74 21.53 22.32
CA LEU A 1101 12.36 21.78 21.01
C LEU A 1101 13.05 23.15 21.06
N ILE A 1102 14.22 23.28 20.42
CA ILE A 1102 14.85 24.60 20.27
C ILE A 1102 13.97 25.44 19.34
N THR A 1103 13.49 26.58 19.83
CA THR A 1103 12.61 27.52 19.10
C THR A 1103 13.37 28.68 18.47
N ASP A 1104 14.51 29.03 19.05
CA ASP A 1104 15.19 30.29 18.78
C ASP A 1104 16.27 30.08 17.72
N TRP A 1105 15.96 30.51 16.50
CA TRP A 1105 16.80 30.29 15.32
C TRP A 1105 16.98 31.57 14.50
N HIS A 1106 18.15 31.70 13.91
CA HIS A 1106 18.38 32.53 12.74
C HIS A 1106 18.36 31.64 11.48
N VAL A 1107 17.80 32.12 10.37
CA VAL A 1107 17.84 31.42 9.07
C VAL A 1107 18.36 32.30 7.96
N ILE A 1108 19.00 31.69 6.96
CA ILE A 1108 19.51 32.34 5.75
C ILE A 1108 19.30 31.46 4.52
N GLY A 1109 19.03 32.10 3.38
CA GLY A 1109 18.69 31.50 2.10
C GLY A 1109 17.66 32.35 1.34
N PRO A 1110 17.07 31.83 0.26
CA PRO A 1110 17.35 30.53 -0.33
C PRO A 1110 18.69 30.51 -1.08
N PHE A 1111 19.31 29.33 -1.14
CA PHE A 1111 20.44 28.98 -2.00
C PHE A 1111 19.97 27.95 -3.04
N ASP A 1112 20.79 27.68 -4.06
CA ASP A 1112 20.46 26.68 -5.07
C ASP A 1112 20.29 25.27 -4.45
N PRO A 1113 19.43 24.42 -5.03
CA PRO A 1113 19.09 23.12 -4.45
C PRO A 1113 20.17 22.02 -4.57
N ASP A 1114 21.45 22.36 -4.80
CA ASP A 1114 22.53 21.36 -4.68
C ASP A 1114 22.98 21.20 -3.23
N PHE A 1115 22.59 20.10 -2.62
CA PHE A 1115 23.01 19.74 -1.27
C PHE A 1115 24.52 19.46 -1.14
N ASN A 1116 25.22 19.18 -2.25
CA ASN A 1116 26.66 18.88 -2.24
C ASN A 1116 27.55 20.13 -2.24
N THR A 1117 27.11 21.24 -2.85
CA THR A 1117 27.79 22.55 -2.77
C THR A 1117 27.80 23.05 -1.32
N ALA A 1118 28.99 23.34 -0.80
CA ALA A 1118 29.15 23.98 0.50
C ALA A 1118 29.04 25.50 0.37
N TYR A 1119 28.01 26.09 0.98
CA TYR A 1119 27.78 27.54 0.98
C TYR A 1119 28.51 28.22 2.18
N PRO A 1120 28.68 29.55 2.17
CA PRO A 1120 29.47 30.25 3.19
C PRO A 1120 29.17 29.89 4.66
N PRO A 1121 27.90 29.67 5.11
CA PRO A 1121 27.61 29.28 6.49
C PRO A 1121 28.34 28.02 6.99
N GLU A 1122 28.68 27.06 6.12
CA GLU A 1122 29.42 25.84 6.51
C GLU A 1122 30.88 26.12 6.91
N ASN A 1123 31.40 27.31 6.60
CA ASN A 1123 32.77 27.73 6.91
C ASN A 1123 32.85 28.69 8.11
N GLY A 1124 31.71 28.99 8.74
CA GLY A 1124 31.57 29.93 9.85
C GLY A 1124 30.36 30.85 9.69
N VAL A 1125 29.70 31.20 10.80
CA VAL A 1125 28.49 32.03 10.80
C VAL A 1125 28.79 33.45 11.25
N ASP A 1126 28.60 34.42 10.35
CA ASP A 1126 28.45 35.83 10.70
C ASP A 1126 27.00 36.26 10.43
N LEU A 1127 26.28 36.61 11.48
CA LEU A 1127 24.88 37.04 11.42
C LEU A 1127 24.68 38.39 10.70
N ASN A 1128 25.75 39.16 10.49
CA ASN A 1128 25.71 40.45 9.78
C ASN A 1128 26.06 40.32 8.29
N ALA A 1129 26.57 39.16 7.86
CA ALA A 1129 27.03 38.95 6.51
C ALA A 1129 25.89 38.95 5.48
N THR A 1130 26.26 39.25 4.23
CA THR A 1130 25.41 39.12 3.05
C THR A 1130 26.08 38.15 2.08
N TYR A 1131 25.33 37.17 1.57
CA TYR A 1131 25.83 36.19 0.62
C TYR A 1131 24.99 36.22 -0.67
N GLN A 1132 25.53 35.66 -1.75
CA GLN A 1132 24.75 35.33 -2.93
C GLN A 1132 23.96 34.05 -2.68
N GLY A 1133 22.66 34.10 -2.91
CA GLY A 1133 21.74 32.96 -2.86
C GLY A 1133 21.26 32.54 -4.25
N LEU A 1134 20.11 31.87 -4.28
CA LEU A 1134 19.40 31.42 -5.48
C LEU A 1134 19.27 32.56 -6.51
N ASP A 1135 19.50 32.24 -7.78
CA ASP A 1135 19.43 33.18 -8.92
C ASP A 1135 20.31 34.46 -8.78
N GLY A 1136 21.28 34.46 -7.86
CA GLY A 1136 22.14 35.62 -7.59
C GLY A 1136 21.49 36.70 -6.73
N ALA A 1137 20.47 36.37 -5.93
CA ALA A 1137 19.85 37.30 -4.98
C ALA A 1137 20.70 37.47 -3.71
N ASP A 1138 20.79 38.70 -3.18
CA ASP A 1138 21.41 38.97 -1.87
C ASP A 1138 20.58 38.34 -0.73
N VAL A 1139 21.17 37.42 0.02
CA VAL A 1139 20.57 36.77 1.19
C VAL A 1139 21.29 37.14 2.49
N LYS A 1140 20.51 37.27 3.57
CA LYS A 1140 20.96 37.69 4.92
C LYS A 1140 20.29 36.83 5.99
N TRP A 1141 20.91 36.76 7.17
CA TRP A 1141 20.31 36.11 8.33
C TRP A 1141 19.09 36.88 8.85
N ARG A 1142 18.08 36.14 9.29
CA ARG A 1142 16.88 36.68 9.94
C ARG A 1142 16.43 35.77 11.08
N THR A 1143 16.08 36.36 12.22
CA THR A 1143 15.49 35.63 13.35
C THR A 1143 14.10 35.12 12.98
N ILE A 1144 13.73 33.94 13.46
CA ILE A 1144 12.40 33.35 13.25
C ILE A 1144 11.42 33.84 14.34
N ASP A 1145 10.17 34.06 13.97
CA ASP A 1145 9.05 34.33 14.88
C ASP A 1145 8.22 33.06 15.16
N ILE A 1146 7.52 33.03 16.30
CA ILE A 1146 6.71 31.90 16.77
C ILE A 1146 5.66 31.45 15.73
N THR A 1147 5.16 32.35 14.87
CA THR A 1147 4.21 32.02 13.78
C THR A 1147 4.76 31.05 12.73
N ALA A 1148 6.09 30.84 12.68
CA ALA A 1148 6.72 29.83 11.84
C ALA A 1148 6.54 28.39 12.37
N GLN A 1149 6.07 28.17 13.60
CA GLN A 1149 5.87 26.82 14.13
C GLN A 1149 4.66 26.10 13.52
N ASN A 1150 4.86 24.83 13.12
CA ASN A 1150 3.79 23.94 12.70
C ASN A 1150 3.05 23.31 13.90
N ASP A 1151 1.97 22.58 13.58
CA ASP A 1151 1.12 21.80 14.51
C ASP A 1151 1.89 20.77 15.35
N ARG A 1152 3.13 20.44 14.95
CA ARG A 1152 4.03 19.48 15.60
C ARG A 1152 5.24 20.15 16.25
N GLY A 1153 5.19 21.47 16.47
CA GLY A 1153 6.24 22.26 17.12
C GLY A 1153 7.51 22.49 16.28
N GLY A 1154 7.58 21.99 15.05
CA GLY A 1154 8.72 22.20 14.16
C GLY A 1154 8.66 23.55 13.45
N ILE A 1155 9.83 24.09 13.11
CA ILE A 1155 9.97 25.31 12.31
C ILE A 1155 9.62 24.99 10.85
N ASP A 1156 8.59 25.64 10.29
CA ASP A 1156 8.11 25.47 8.91
C ASP A 1156 8.65 26.60 8.00
N LEU A 1157 9.70 26.28 7.26
CA LEU A 1157 10.40 27.20 6.37
C LEU A 1157 9.55 27.65 5.18
N ASN A 1158 8.53 26.89 4.78
CA ASN A 1158 7.60 27.33 3.73
C ASN A 1158 6.88 28.64 4.12
N ARG A 1159 6.57 28.85 5.41
CA ARG A 1159 5.91 30.08 5.89
C ARG A 1159 6.78 31.31 5.73
N ILE A 1160 8.10 31.14 5.86
CA ILE A 1160 9.09 32.21 5.90
C ILE A 1160 9.65 32.54 4.50
N TYR A 1161 9.74 31.55 3.61
CA TYR A 1161 10.30 31.69 2.26
C TYR A 1161 9.25 31.67 1.14
N ARG A 1162 8.06 31.09 1.35
CA ARG A 1162 6.99 30.88 0.36
C ARG A 1162 7.48 30.35 -1.00
N PRO A 1163 8.27 29.25 -1.03
CA PRO A 1163 8.96 28.78 -2.22
C PRO A 1163 8.03 28.10 -3.24
N GLU A 1164 8.12 28.50 -4.50
CA GLU A 1164 7.50 27.76 -5.61
C GLU A 1164 8.38 26.57 -6.05
N THR A 1165 9.72 26.71 -5.96
CA THR A 1165 10.73 25.80 -6.52
C THR A 1165 11.50 24.97 -5.47
N LEU A 1166 12.40 24.08 -5.92
CA LEU A 1166 13.41 23.45 -5.07
C LEU A 1166 14.41 24.51 -4.58
N GLN A 1167 14.68 24.55 -3.28
CA GLN A 1167 15.51 25.58 -2.64
C GLN A 1167 16.27 25.00 -1.45
N LEU A 1168 17.36 25.64 -1.02
CA LEU A 1168 18.13 25.24 0.15
C LEU A 1168 18.26 26.39 1.15
N ALA A 1169 18.29 26.11 2.45
CA ALA A 1169 18.49 27.10 3.50
C ALA A 1169 19.34 26.54 4.64
N TYR A 1170 19.87 27.46 5.46
CA TYR A 1170 20.54 27.13 6.71
C TYR A 1170 19.76 27.71 7.89
N ALA A 1171 19.75 26.99 9.00
CA ALA A 1171 19.32 27.46 10.31
C ALA A 1171 20.50 27.41 11.28
N TYR A 1172 20.65 28.45 12.11
CA TYR A 1172 21.71 28.58 13.10
C TYR A 1172 21.13 28.96 14.47
N THR A 1173 21.71 28.38 15.51
CA THR A 1173 21.45 28.72 16.92
C THR A 1173 22.67 28.35 17.77
N HIS A 1174 22.61 28.64 19.07
CA HIS A 1174 23.60 28.17 20.03
C HIS A 1174 22.92 27.64 21.29
N ILE A 1175 23.61 26.74 22.01
CA ILE A 1175 23.19 26.28 23.33
C ILE A 1175 24.36 26.38 24.32
N GLU A 1176 24.06 26.69 25.57
CA GLU A 1176 25.05 26.70 26.67
C GLU A 1176 25.03 25.35 27.40
N SER A 1177 26.22 24.81 27.71
CA SER A 1177 26.37 23.64 28.58
C SER A 1177 27.13 24.01 29.86
N ASP A 1178 26.68 23.51 31.00
CA ASP A 1178 27.31 23.74 32.31
C ASP A 1178 28.67 23.03 32.48
N THR A 1179 28.92 21.97 31.70
CA THR A 1179 30.12 21.11 31.72
C THR A 1179 30.37 20.49 30.35
N ASP A 1180 31.59 19.98 30.12
CA ASP A 1180 31.88 19.10 28.99
C ASP A 1180 31.09 17.79 29.12
N ARG A 1181 30.32 17.41 28.09
CA ARG A 1181 29.46 16.21 28.10
C ARG A 1181 29.19 15.63 26.71
N GLN A 1182 28.91 14.33 26.62
CA GLN A 1182 28.27 13.72 25.45
C GLN A 1182 26.75 13.90 25.58
N ALA A 1183 26.15 14.76 24.77
CA ALA A 1183 24.70 14.94 24.74
C ALA A 1183 24.05 14.05 23.66
N THR A 1184 22.81 13.64 23.89
CA THR A 1184 21.97 13.02 22.86
C THR A 1184 21.14 14.10 22.17
N PHE A 1185 21.00 14.01 20.86
CA PHE A 1185 20.17 14.89 20.05
C PHE A 1185 19.09 14.09 19.33
N PHE A 1186 17.88 14.64 19.35
CA PHE A 1186 16.73 14.15 18.61
C PHE A 1186 16.36 15.16 17.54
N PHE A 1187 16.23 14.72 16.28
CA PHE A 1187 16.03 15.58 15.11
C PHE A 1187 14.88 15.09 14.22
N GLY A 1188 14.18 16.03 13.60
CA GLY A 1188 13.12 15.76 12.63
C GLY A 1188 13.26 16.64 11.39
N SER A 1189 13.09 16.07 10.20
CA SER A 1189 13.04 16.77 8.90
C SER A 1189 12.40 15.87 7.83
N PRO A 1190 11.51 16.37 6.95
CA PRO A 1190 10.99 15.61 5.82
C PRO A 1190 11.98 15.43 4.67
N THR A 1191 13.12 16.13 4.70
CA THR A 1191 14.00 16.36 3.54
C THR A 1191 15.49 16.25 3.89
N ASP A 1192 16.35 16.05 2.88
CA ASP A 1192 17.82 16.03 3.04
C ASP A 1192 18.32 17.14 3.97
N ALA A 1193 18.98 16.72 5.05
CA ALA A 1193 19.51 17.62 6.07
C ALA A 1193 20.85 17.13 6.64
N ALA A 1194 21.64 18.09 7.11
CA ALA A 1194 22.94 17.88 7.74
C ALA A 1194 23.09 18.84 8.93
N ILE A 1195 23.75 18.39 9.99
CA ILE A 1195 23.89 19.11 11.26
C ILE A 1195 25.36 19.15 11.67
N TRP A 1196 25.85 20.36 11.92
CA TRP A 1196 27.16 20.61 12.51
C TRP A 1196 26.99 21.14 13.93
N ILE A 1197 27.84 20.68 14.84
CA ILE A 1197 27.98 21.22 16.19
C ILE A 1197 29.43 21.65 16.38
N ASN A 1198 29.67 22.89 16.79
CA ASN A 1198 31.02 23.48 16.91
C ASN A 1198 31.88 23.31 15.65
N GLY A 1199 31.28 23.42 14.46
CA GLY A 1199 31.92 23.23 13.15
C GLY A 1199 32.15 21.76 12.73
N GLN A 1200 31.89 20.78 13.59
CA GLN A 1200 31.99 19.35 13.24
C GLN A 1200 30.65 18.82 12.73
N LEU A 1201 30.63 18.21 11.55
CA LEU A 1201 29.46 17.45 11.05
C LEU A 1201 29.19 16.24 11.98
N VAL A 1202 28.00 16.18 12.57
CA VAL A 1202 27.61 15.16 13.57
C VAL A 1202 26.41 14.32 13.13
N HIS A 1203 25.56 14.82 12.24
CA HIS A 1203 24.43 14.07 11.67
C HIS A 1203 24.18 14.46 10.22
N GLN A 1204 23.73 13.49 9.41
CA GLN A 1204 23.30 13.72 8.03
C GLN A 1204 22.32 12.63 7.59
N HIS A 1205 21.23 13.02 6.92
CA HIS A 1205 20.38 12.08 6.18
C HIS A 1205 20.06 12.63 4.78
N ARG A 1206 19.88 11.74 3.81
CA ARG A 1206 19.73 12.09 2.39
C ARG A 1206 18.79 11.15 1.65
N ARG A 1207 18.17 11.65 0.56
CA ARG A 1207 17.56 10.87 -0.54
C ARG A 1207 16.46 9.88 -0.12
N TYR A 1208 15.72 10.20 0.95
CA TYR A 1208 14.58 9.41 1.40
C TYR A 1208 13.34 10.28 1.60
N TYR A 1209 12.19 9.84 1.08
CA TYR A 1209 10.92 10.48 1.42
C TYR A 1209 10.49 10.06 2.83
N ARG A 1210 10.29 11.04 3.72
CA ARG A 1210 9.50 10.91 4.96
C ARG A 1210 8.71 12.18 5.20
N ILE A 1211 7.61 12.12 5.95
CA ILE A 1211 6.93 13.33 6.42
C ILE A 1211 7.62 13.88 7.67
N PHE A 1212 7.40 15.16 7.98
CA PHE A 1212 7.90 15.75 9.22
C PHE A 1212 7.20 15.14 10.44
N MET A 1213 8.02 14.57 11.32
CA MET A 1213 7.70 14.35 12.73
C MET A 1213 8.95 14.78 13.53
N PRO A 1214 8.81 15.29 14.76
CA PRO A 1214 9.96 15.48 15.64
C PRO A 1214 10.60 14.13 16.00
N ASP A 1215 11.84 14.18 16.47
CA ASP A 1215 12.57 13.08 17.09
C ASP A 1215 12.80 11.80 16.24
N GLN A 1216 12.61 11.87 14.91
CA GLN A 1216 12.78 10.75 13.97
C GLN A 1216 14.20 10.20 13.90
N ASP A 1217 15.21 11.07 14.03
CA ASP A 1217 16.62 10.70 14.08
C ASP A 1217 17.15 10.91 15.51
N ARG A 1218 18.00 9.97 15.97
CA ARG A 1218 18.73 10.07 17.24
C ARG A 1218 20.22 9.94 16.97
N PHE A 1219 21.01 10.91 17.45
CA PHE A 1219 22.48 10.88 17.39
C PHE A 1219 23.09 11.42 18.69
N THR A 1220 24.41 11.30 18.84
CA THR A 1220 25.15 11.82 20.01
C THR A 1220 26.29 12.71 19.57
N ALA A 1221 26.53 13.81 20.29
CA ALA A 1221 27.59 14.76 19.98
C ALA A 1221 28.24 15.35 21.25
N PRO A 1222 29.53 15.71 21.20
CA PRO A 1222 30.22 16.35 22.31
C PRO A 1222 29.82 17.83 22.42
N LEU A 1223 29.35 18.21 23.61
CA LEU A 1223 29.23 19.60 24.02
C LEU A 1223 30.41 19.98 24.92
N ARG A 1224 30.90 21.20 24.71
CA ARG A 1224 31.91 21.85 25.53
C ARG A 1224 31.24 22.65 26.64
N GLN A 1225 31.91 22.87 27.76
CA GLN A 1225 31.46 23.84 28.76
C GLN A 1225 31.32 25.25 28.15
N GLY A 1226 30.22 25.92 28.44
CA GLY A 1226 29.81 27.19 27.84
C GLY A 1226 29.18 27.02 26.46
N HIS A 1227 29.55 27.92 25.56
CA HIS A 1227 28.90 28.13 24.27
C HIS A 1227 29.12 26.98 23.27
N ASN A 1228 28.05 26.51 22.66
CA ASN A 1228 28.09 25.51 21.58
C ASN A 1228 27.25 25.96 20.38
N GLU A 1229 27.90 26.16 19.24
CA GLU A 1229 27.24 26.54 17.99
C GLU A 1229 26.56 25.34 17.33
N ILE A 1230 25.36 25.55 16.77
CA ILE A 1230 24.62 24.53 15.99
C ILE A 1230 24.21 25.14 14.64
N LEU A 1231 24.61 24.46 13.55
CA LEU A 1231 24.22 24.79 12.18
C LEU A 1231 23.47 23.61 11.56
N ILE A 1232 22.35 23.88 10.89
CA ILE A 1232 21.57 22.88 10.14
C ILE A 1232 21.43 23.34 8.69
N LYS A 1233 21.80 22.50 7.72
CA LYS A 1233 21.54 22.66 6.29
C LYS A 1233 20.30 21.86 5.91
N ILE A 1234 19.35 22.46 5.19
CA ILE A 1234 18.03 21.84 4.91
C ILE A 1234 17.61 22.11 3.46
N LEU A 1235 17.44 21.05 2.67
CA LEU A 1235 16.88 21.12 1.31
C LEU A 1235 15.35 21.16 1.34
N ARG A 1236 14.70 21.79 0.36
CA ARG A 1236 13.30 21.55 -0.01
C ARG A 1236 13.25 20.59 -1.20
N ASN A 1237 12.66 19.40 -1.02
CA ASN A 1237 12.43 18.44 -2.11
C ASN A 1237 10.97 18.41 -2.61
N HIS A 1238 10.01 18.62 -1.71
CA HIS A 1238 8.57 18.47 -1.94
C HIS A 1238 7.79 19.55 -1.16
N GLU A 1239 6.48 19.34 -0.97
CA GLU A 1239 5.54 20.30 -0.37
C GLU A 1239 5.94 20.77 1.05
N SER A 1240 6.57 19.91 1.85
CA SER A 1240 6.98 20.20 3.23
C SER A 1240 8.47 20.55 3.33
N TRP A 1241 8.79 21.65 4.02
CA TRP A 1241 10.15 22.09 4.32
C TRP A 1241 10.19 22.58 5.76
N ALA A 1242 10.48 21.67 6.69
CA ALA A 1242 10.39 21.94 8.12
C ALA A 1242 11.46 21.17 8.92
N PHE A 1243 11.81 21.64 10.11
CA PHE A 1243 12.77 20.95 10.98
C PHE A 1243 12.51 21.15 12.47
N SER A 1244 13.09 20.30 13.31
CA SER A 1244 13.11 20.43 14.77
C SER A 1244 14.32 19.74 15.37
N LEU A 1245 14.90 20.32 16.43
CA LEU A 1245 16.01 19.72 17.20
C LEU A 1245 15.71 19.80 18.70
N ARG A 1246 15.98 18.71 19.44
CA ARG A 1246 15.93 18.64 20.91
C ARG A 1246 17.26 18.09 21.45
N PRO A 1247 17.99 18.84 22.29
CA PRO A 1247 19.09 18.30 23.08
C PRO A 1247 18.56 17.62 24.35
N THR A 1248 19.15 16.49 24.74
CA THR A 1248 18.94 15.86 26.05
C THR A 1248 20.30 15.56 26.73
N PRO A 1249 20.42 15.82 28.04
CA PRO A 1249 21.63 15.60 28.85
C PRO A 1249 22.35 14.26 28.72
#